data_AF-A0A9W9R041-F1
#
_entry.id   AF-A0A9W9R041-F1
#
_cell.length_a   1.000
_cell.length_b   1.000
_cell.length_c   1.000
_cell.angle_alpha   90.00
_cell.angle_beta   90.00
_cell.angle_gamma   90.00
#
_symmetry.space_group_name_H-M   'P 1'
#
loop_
_entity.id
_entity.type
_entity.pdbx_description
1 polymer ?
#
loop_
_entity_poly.entity_id
_entity_poly.type
_entity_poly.pdbx_seq_one_letter_code
_entity_poly.pdbx_strand_id
1 'polypeptide(L)'
;MHLDGLLVIASLAAPALAFNATELIQRYFGNDAPWYADRIPVFESSASDIQDVYYYRWSVFRAHQRDLGADGYISTEFLQDVSWQTQPSALLIDAANMHLREGRWCRDRRFKDDYGNFLFGPNKNPYQFSESMADGVWQGYLVEGVAGSITGHLDSMQDVYNGWNTTTMSTGGYDVSKSLYWIQPLTDATEYTIASIDASGGSDGFTGGNAFRPSINSYQYANALAISNIASLAGNKGLAQTYKDKAAAIKADVQDSLWNSTLEHFIDRYKVDNANVKYWDFIRGRELVGYVPWTHDLPDDTAAFAQAWTHLTDSTKFAGSHGLRTNEPSYEYYMRQYRYEGTQRECQWNGPAWPYQTTQLLAALANLLDHYPKAAAAEVIGKADYTNLLKQYAQLHYNQNRGGILDIEEDYDADSGLPIVGLARSPHYFHSGFIDLVLSGLVGIRPRADDTLEINPAADAASISYFRADKILYHGHELAVQWDATGSHYGKKGLIVEVDGKKVASSANLSRLTVQISRKNPPSVARPIAVSIQQGSDTEYPRGKVSVTGDTNTDGIHAAIDGRIWFYPEADVANGWETPVGNGSEVWYQIDFGSSTKLKSAEIAFFANVTQEFDVPSDYRIQTSQSGKWVDVSNGRFDEALANGVTKASWDAVSSESIRLYFTPKVGVKARLIELKVFGN
;
A
#
# COMPACT_ATOMS: atom_id res chain seq x y z
N MET A 1 58.12 14.66 47.00
CA MET A 1 56.72 14.82 47.46
C MET A 1 55.88 15.09 46.23
N HIS A 2 55.44 14.03 45.56
CA HIS A 2 54.57 14.09 44.39
C HIS A 2 53.36 13.21 44.68
N LEU A 3 52.20 13.84 44.68
CA LEU A 3 50.88 13.23 44.88
C LEU A 3 50.28 13.03 43.49
N ASP A 4 50.18 11.78 43.06
CA ASP A 4 49.35 11.38 41.93
C ASP A 4 47.88 11.34 42.39
N GLY A 5 47.06 12.22 41.82
CA GLY A 5 45.61 12.19 41.97
C GLY A 5 44.97 11.37 40.86
N LEU A 6 44.42 10.20 41.20
CA LEU A 6 43.52 9.46 40.31
C LEU A 6 42.21 10.24 40.13
N LEU A 7 41.93 10.64 38.89
CA LEU A 7 40.62 11.14 38.48
C LEU A 7 39.73 9.94 38.12
N VAL A 8 38.78 9.60 38.99
CA VAL A 8 37.71 8.64 38.68
C VAL A 8 36.66 9.37 37.86
N ILE A 9 36.61 9.12 36.56
CA ILE A 9 35.51 9.56 35.70
C ILE A 9 34.36 8.58 35.91
N ALA A 10 33.37 8.99 36.71
CA ALA A 10 32.10 8.28 36.79
C ALA A 10 31.37 8.46 35.45
N SER A 11 31.13 7.35 34.72
CA SER A 11 30.26 7.36 33.56
C SER A 11 28.83 7.61 34.04
N LEU A 12 28.29 8.79 33.77
CA LEU A 12 26.85 9.02 33.84
C LEU A 12 26.21 8.16 32.73
N ALA A 13 25.66 7.00 33.11
CA ALA A 13 24.80 6.24 32.21
C ALA A 13 23.58 7.13 31.92
N ALA A 14 23.44 7.58 30.67
CA ALA A 14 22.21 8.20 30.21
C ALA A 14 21.04 7.23 30.49
N PRO A 15 19.89 7.71 30.99
CA PRO A 15 18.74 6.84 31.21
C PRO A 15 18.34 6.21 29.87
N ALA A 16 18.08 4.90 29.87
CA ALA A 16 17.53 4.22 28.70
C ALA A 16 16.28 4.99 28.23
N LEU A 17 16.20 5.30 26.94
CA LEU A 17 15.03 5.93 26.35
C LEU A 17 13.93 4.87 26.31
N ALA A 18 12.86 5.08 27.09
CA ALA A 18 11.70 4.21 27.03
C ALA A 18 11.00 4.45 25.69
N PHE A 19 10.79 3.39 24.91
CA PHE A 19 9.95 3.44 23.72
C PHE A 19 8.55 3.96 24.09
N ASN A 20 8.14 5.06 23.47
CA ASN A 20 6.87 5.73 23.77
C ASN A 20 5.99 5.80 22.51
N ALA A 21 5.17 4.76 22.34
CA ALA A 21 4.29 4.65 21.19
C ALA A 21 3.31 5.83 21.04
N THR A 22 2.76 6.32 22.15
CA THR A 22 1.81 7.45 22.13
C THR A 22 2.47 8.73 21.66
N GLU A 23 3.69 9.00 22.14
CA GLU A 23 4.45 10.18 21.73
C GLU A 23 4.86 10.13 20.25
N LEU A 24 5.30 8.97 19.75
CA LEU A 24 5.61 8.80 18.32
C LEU A 24 4.38 9.05 17.44
N ILE A 25 3.25 8.42 17.77
CA ILE A 25 1.99 8.60 17.03
C ILE A 25 1.54 10.07 17.07
N GLN A 26 1.60 10.71 18.24
CA GLN A 26 1.26 12.13 18.38
C GLN A 26 2.20 13.05 17.57
N ARG A 27 3.50 12.73 17.55
CA ARG A 27 4.52 13.49 16.82
C ARG A 27 4.28 13.46 15.30
N TYR A 28 3.98 12.30 14.74
CA TYR A 28 3.83 12.16 13.28
C TYR A 28 2.44 12.55 12.77
N PHE A 29 1.39 12.41 13.57
CA PHE A 29 0.01 12.59 13.09
C PHE A 29 -0.76 13.73 13.76
N GLY A 30 -0.20 14.37 14.79
CA GLY A 30 -0.82 15.55 15.42
C GLY A 30 -2.25 15.27 15.91
N ASN A 31 -3.21 16.10 15.52
CA ASN A 31 -4.62 15.94 15.90
C ASN A 31 -5.27 14.70 15.30
N ASP A 32 -4.65 14.10 14.28
CA ASP A 32 -5.16 12.93 13.59
C ASP A 32 -4.68 11.61 14.21
N ALA A 33 -3.75 11.70 15.17
CA ALA A 33 -3.20 10.60 15.97
C ALA A 33 -4.25 9.59 16.50
N PRO A 34 -5.46 9.97 16.95
CA PRO A 34 -6.45 9.02 17.44
C PRO A 34 -6.89 7.97 16.42
N TRP A 35 -6.84 8.25 15.12
CA TRP A 35 -7.13 7.24 14.11
C TRP A 35 -6.03 6.16 14.08
N TYR A 36 -4.76 6.57 14.17
CA TYR A 36 -3.59 5.69 14.05
C TYR A 36 -3.32 4.88 15.31
N ALA A 37 -3.53 5.46 16.49
CA ALA A 37 -3.10 4.92 17.79
C ALA A 37 -3.54 3.48 18.09
N ASP A 38 -4.72 3.11 17.60
CA ASP A 38 -5.33 1.78 17.78
C ASP A 38 -5.29 0.93 16.50
N ARG A 39 -4.74 1.45 15.40
CA ARG A 39 -4.78 0.84 14.06
C ARG A 39 -3.43 0.34 13.59
N ILE A 40 -2.36 1.08 13.84
CA ILE A 40 -1.06 0.79 13.21
C ILE A 40 -0.07 0.19 14.21
N PRO A 41 0.84 -0.69 13.76
CA PRO A 41 2.06 -0.95 14.50
C PRO A 41 2.92 0.31 14.59
N VAL A 42 3.73 0.40 15.64
CA VAL A 42 4.59 1.55 15.90
C VAL A 42 6.04 1.14 15.69
N PHE A 43 6.80 1.93 14.95
CA PHE A 43 8.17 1.61 14.56
C PHE A 43 9.13 2.74 14.92
N GLU A 44 10.22 2.40 15.60
CA GLU A 44 11.34 3.29 15.85
C GLU A 44 12.63 2.62 15.35
N SER A 45 13.56 3.39 14.77
CA SER A 45 14.81 2.87 14.21
C SER A 45 15.94 3.89 14.28
N SER A 46 17.18 3.40 14.28
CA SER A 46 18.37 4.25 14.09
C SER A 46 18.49 4.84 12.68
N ALA A 47 17.70 4.34 11.72
CA ALA A 47 17.57 4.90 10.38
C ALA A 47 16.34 5.80 10.31
N SER A 48 16.53 7.11 10.50
CA SER A 48 15.44 8.09 10.59
C SER A 48 14.69 8.24 9.27
N ASP A 49 15.35 8.10 8.13
CA ASP A 49 14.73 8.11 6.80
C ASP A 49 13.69 6.99 6.65
N ILE A 50 14.03 5.75 7.02
CA ILE A 50 13.11 4.62 7.03
C ILE A 50 11.96 4.88 8.02
N GLN A 51 12.26 5.42 9.20
CA GLN A 51 11.25 5.72 10.22
C GLN A 51 10.25 6.78 9.74
N ASP A 52 10.71 7.90 9.20
CA ASP A 52 9.87 8.99 8.73
C ASP A 52 8.96 8.52 7.58
N VAL A 53 9.53 7.76 6.63
CA VAL A 53 8.76 7.17 5.53
C VAL A 53 7.78 6.11 6.03
N TYR A 54 8.10 5.33 7.07
CA TYR A 54 7.15 4.37 7.66
C TYR A 54 5.86 5.06 8.13
N TYR A 55 5.98 6.19 8.83
CA TYR A 55 4.81 6.94 9.30
C TYR A 55 4.10 7.69 8.18
N TYR A 56 4.83 8.25 7.22
CA TYR A 56 4.24 8.84 6.01
C TYR A 56 3.47 7.80 5.18
N ARG A 57 3.97 6.58 5.06
CA ARG A 57 3.28 5.53 4.32
C ARG A 57 2.01 5.05 5.01
N TRP A 58 1.90 5.20 6.33
CA TRP A 58 0.61 5.06 7.02
C TRP A 58 -0.36 6.21 6.74
N SER A 59 0.11 7.44 6.51
CA SER A 59 -0.76 8.53 6.04
C SER A 59 -1.23 8.31 4.61
N VAL A 60 -0.37 7.82 3.72
CA VAL A 60 -0.75 7.38 2.36
C VAL A 60 -1.78 6.25 2.45
N PHE A 61 -1.50 5.19 3.21
CA PHE A 61 -2.45 4.08 3.38
C PHE A 61 -3.84 4.59 3.80
N ARG A 62 -3.90 5.47 4.83
CA ARG A 62 -5.15 6.07 5.29
C ARG A 62 -5.86 6.88 4.21
N ALA A 63 -5.15 7.77 3.53
CA ALA A 63 -5.73 8.66 2.52
C ALA A 63 -6.42 7.88 1.39
N HIS A 64 -5.90 6.69 1.10
CA HIS A 64 -6.42 5.79 0.08
C HIS A 64 -7.46 4.79 0.58
N GLN A 65 -7.83 4.79 1.88
CA GLN A 65 -8.94 3.97 2.37
C GLN A 65 -10.28 4.65 2.10
N ARG A 66 -10.82 4.42 0.89
CA ARG A 66 -12.12 4.95 0.49
C ARG A 66 -13.25 4.14 1.11
N ASP A 67 -14.12 4.84 1.83
CA ASP A 67 -15.36 4.30 2.38
C ASP A 67 -16.45 4.29 1.30
N LEU A 68 -17.03 3.13 1.03
CA LEU A 68 -18.12 2.94 0.07
C LEU A 68 -19.49 2.80 0.77
N GLY A 69 -19.55 3.12 2.07
CA GLY A 69 -20.77 3.01 2.88
C GLY A 69 -21.09 1.54 3.17
N ALA A 70 -22.24 1.07 2.69
CA ALA A 70 -22.69 -0.30 2.94
C ALA A 70 -21.82 -1.36 2.26
N ASP A 71 -21.09 -0.98 1.20
CA ASP A 71 -20.19 -1.88 0.46
C ASP A 71 -18.80 -2.04 1.13
N GLY A 72 -18.54 -1.33 2.23
CA GLY A 72 -17.29 -1.41 2.99
C GLY A 72 -16.18 -0.50 2.45
N TYR A 73 -14.92 -0.89 2.61
CA TYR A 73 -13.76 -0.10 2.18
C TYR A 73 -13.02 -0.73 1.01
N ILE A 74 -12.44 0.11 0.15
CA ILE A 74 -11.39 -0.29 -0.80
C ILE A 74 -10.14 0.57 -0.61
N SER A 75 -9.00 0.07 -1.11
CA SER A 75 -7.81 0.91 -1.34
C SER A 75 -7.83 1.48 -2.76
N THR A 76 -7.74 2.80 -2.89
CA THR A 76 -7.54 3.46 -4.20
C THR A 76 -6.06 3.57 -4.53
N GLU A 77 -5.74 3.76 -5.81
CA GLU A 77 -4.35 3.95 -6.26
C GLU A 77 -3.98 5.44 -6.36
N PHE A 78 -4.89 6.24 -6.91
CA PHE A 78 -4.80 7.71 -6.96
C PHE A 78 -5.69 8.34 -5.87
N LEU A 79 -5.29 9.52 -5.39
CA LEU A 79 -6.13 10.31 -4.47
C LEU A 79 -7.40 10.78 -5.16
N GLN A 80 -7.23 11.39 -6.33
CA GLN A 80 -8.29 11.90 -7.18
C GLN A 80 -8.72 10.87 -8.22
N ASP A 81 -9.94 10.99 -8.72
CA ASP A 81 -10.47 10.10 -9.75
C ASP A 81 -9.70 10.23 -11.07
N VAL A 82 -9.35 9.10 -11.67
CA VAL A 82 -8.75 9.01 -13.01
C VAL A 82 -9.72 8.35 -13.99
N SER A 83 -9.57 8.63 -15.29
CA SER A 83 -10.56 8.21 -16.30
C SER A 83 -10.60 6.70 -16.59
N TRP A 84 -9.58 5.95 -16.17
CA TRP A 84 -9.45 4.51 -16.41
C TRP A 84 -9.80 3.62 -15.21
N GLN A 85 -10.18 4.21 -14.08
CA GLN A 85 -10.64 3.45 -12.90
C GLN A 85 -12.04 2.86 -13.11
N THR A 86 -12.37 1.82 -12.33
CA THR A 86 -13.75 1.33 -12.27
C THR A 86 -14.64 2.34 -11.53
N GLN A 87 -15.64 2.87 -12.22
CA GLN A 87 -16.63 3.77 -11.64
C GLN A 87 -17.83 2.99 -11.06
N PRO A 88 -18.46 3.46 -9.97
CA PRO A 88 -18.13 4.67 -9.21
C PRO A 88 -17.11 4.43 -8.08
N SER A 89 -16.64 3.20 -7.87
CA SER A 89 -15.82 2.83 -6.70
C SER A 89 -14.41 3.41 -6.68
N ALA A 90 -13.87 3.81 -7.83
CA ALA A 90 -12.46 4.18 -8.03
C ALA A 90 -11.48 3.01 -7.90
N LEU A 91 -11.93 1.79 -8.23
CA LEU A 91 -11.07 0.61 -8.19
C LEU A 91 -10.09 0.56 -9.37
N LEU A 92 -8.81 0.34 -9.04
CA LEU A 92 -7.75 -0.18 -9.89
C LEU A 92 -7.10 -1.38 -9.16
N ILE A 93 -6.79 -2.46 -9.88
CA ILE A 93 -6.39 -3.76 -9.28
C ILE A 93 -4.89 -4.10 -9.42
N ASP A 94 -4.16 -3.34 -10.23
CA ASP A 94 -2.73 -3.51 -10.51
C ASP A 94 -1.84 -3.56 -9.26
N ALA A 95 -2.12 -2.71 -8.25
CA ALA A 95 -1.43 -2.71 -6.96
C ALA A 95 -2.23 -3.38 -5.82
N ALA A 96 -3.36 -4.04 -6.10
CA ALA A 96 -4.24 -4.61 -5.07
C ALA A 96 -3.53 -5.57 -4.10
N ASN A 97 -2.59 -6.39 -4.59
CA ASN A 97 -1.78 -7.27 -3.74
C ASN A 97 -0.92 -6.46 -2.75
N MET A 98 -0.30 -5.36 -3.21
CA MET A 98 0.50 -4.48 -2.38
C MET A 98 -0.36 -3.76 -1.34
N HIS A 99 -1.55 -3.29 -1.72
CA HIS A 99 -2.51 -2.69 -0.78
C HIS A 99 -2.92 -3.68 0.32
N LEU A 100 -3.22 -4.93 -0.04
CA LEU A 100 -3.56 -5.98 0.92
C LEU A 100 -2.38 -6.33 1.84
N ARG A 101 -1.14 -6.34 1.31
CA ARG A 101 0.08 -6.60 2.09
C ARG A 101 0.48 -5.44 3.00
N GLU A 102 0.18 -4.21 2.61
CA GLU A 102 0.25 -3.03 3.49
C GLU A 102 -0.79 -3.13 4.61
N GLY A 103 -2.06 -3.30 4.21
CA GLY A 103 -3.21 -3.32 5.12
C GLY A 103 -3.25 -4.51 6.07
N ARG A 104 -2.55 -5.63 5.79
CA ARG A 104 -2.53 -6.80 6.69
C ARG A 104 -1.97 -6.50 8.07
N TRP A 105 -1.19 -5.43 8.21
CA TRP A 105 -0.62 -4.98 9.48
C TRP A 105 -1.55 -4.05 10.26
N CYS A 106 -2.61 -3.55 9.62
CA CYS A 106 -3.61 -2.72 10.27
C CYS A 106 -4.51 -3.56 11.18
N ARG A 107 -4.65 -3.13 12.44
CA ARG A 107 -5.49 -3.78 13.46
C ARG A 107 -6.98 -3.62 13.16
N ASP A 108 -7.36 -2.57 12.42
CA ASP A 108 -8.71 -2.39 11.89
C ASP A 108 -8.86 -3.22 10.60
N ARG A 109 -9.28 -4.47 10.80
CA ARG A 109 -9.33 -5.48 9.74
C ARG A 109 -10.33 -5.17 8.62
N ARG A 110 -11.19 -4.15 8.76
CA ARG A 110 -12.15 -3.73 7.71
C ARG A 110 -11.44 -3.38 6.42
N PHE A 111 -10.33 -2.64 6.47
CA PHE A 111 -9.60 -2.20 5.28
C PHE A 111 -9.09 -3.36 4.42
N LYS A 112 -8.73 -4.48 5.05
CA LYS A 112 -8.33 -5.70 4.35
C LYS A 112 -9.53 -6.59 4.01
N ASP A 113 -10.38 -6.87 4.99
CA ASP A 113 -11.51 -7.81 4.85
C ASP A 113 -12.52 -7.30 3.83
N ASP A 114 -12.90 -6.03 3.92
CA ASP A 114 -13.89 -5.43 3.02
C ASP A 114 -13.30 -5.25 1.62
N TYR A 115 -12.01 -4.93 1.49
CA TYR A 115 -11.36 -4.88 0.19
C TYR A 115 -11.28 -6.26 -0.47
N GLY A 116 -10.91 -7.31 0.28
CA GLY A 116 -10.98 -8.70 -0.20
C GLY A 116 -12.40 -9.11 -0.62
N ASN A 117 -13.42 -8.72 0.17
CA ASN A 117 -14.82 -8.91 -0.17
C ASN A 117 -15.20 -8.18 -1.47
N PHE A 118 -14.68 -6.99 -1.71
CA PHE A 118 -14.94 -6.23 -2.94
C PHE A 118 -14.28 -6.88 -4.15
N LEU A 119 -13.00 -7.23 -4.06
CA LEU A 119 -12.19 -7.83 -5.14
C LEU A 119 -12.74 -9.19 -5.60
N PHE A 120 -13.39 -9.95 -4.71
CA PHE A 120 -14.03 -11.23 -5.03
C PHE A 120 -15.57 -11.18 -4.98
N GLY A 121 -16.13 -9.97 -4.83
CA GLY A 121 -17.55 -9.73 -4.68
C GLY A 121 -18.31 -9.61 -6.01
N PRO A 122 -19.54 -9.10 -5.97
CA PRO A 122 -20.35 -8.84 -7.17
C PRO A 122 -19.83 -7.65 -7.99
N ASN A 123 -19.18 -6.66 -7.36
CA ASN A 123 -18.71 -5.42 -7.99
C ASN A 123 -17.24 -5.49 -8.46
N LYS A 124 -16.66 -6.68 -8.49
CA LYS A 124 -15.25 -6.87 -8.90
C LYS A 124 -15.03 -6.54 -10.38
N ASN A 125 -13.81 -6.13 -10.72
CA ASN A 125 -13.34 -5.97 -12.09
C ASN A 125 -11.95 -6.63 -12.26
N PRO A 126 -11.87 -7.97 -12.28
CA PRO A 126 -10.62 -8.71 -12.08
C PRO A 126 -9.69 -8.75 -13.30
N TYR A 127 -10.09 -8.17 -14.44
CA TYR A 127 -9.34 -8.27 -15.71
C TYR A 127 -8.93 -6.89 -16.26
N GLN A 128 -8.90 -5.85 -15.42
CA GLN A 128 -8.34 -4.54 -15.81
C GLN A 128 -6.82 -4.63 -16.02
N PHE A 129 -6.14 -5.30 -15.09
CA PHE A 129 -4.71 -5.51 -15.07
C PHE A 129 -4.38 -6.94 -14.65
N SER A 130 -3.14 -7.37 -14.89
CA SER A 130 -2.55 -8.56 -14.28
C SER A 130 -2.67 -8.49 -12.76
N GLU A 131 -2.91 -9.63 -12.10
CA GLU A 131 -3.25 -9.61 -10.68
C GLU A 131 -2.73 -10.85 -9.93
N SER A 132 -2.38 -10.66 -8.65
CA SER A 132 -2.11 -11.71 -7.66
C SER A 132 -3.01 -11.54 -6.41
N MET A 133 -4.28 -11.20 -6.61
CA MET A 133 -5.21 -10.82 -5.52
C MET A 133 -5.46 -11.96 -4.53
N ALA A 134 -5.53 -13.22 -5.01
CA ALA A 134 -5.77 -14.35 -4.12
C ALA A 134 -4.57 -14.58 -3.18
N ASP A 135 -3.34 -14.38 -3.68
CA ASP A 135 -2.14 -14.32 -2.81
C ASP A 135 -2.25 -13.18 -1.79
N GLY A 136 -2.63 -11.97 -2.19
CA GLY A 136 -2.79 -10.85 -1.25
C GLY A 136 -3.73 -11.16 -0.09
N VAL A 137 -4.87 -11.81 -0.38
CA VAL A 137 -5.83 -12.27 0.64
C VAL A 137 -5.23 -13.35 1.54
N TRP A 138 -4.53 -14.34 0.97
CA TRP A 138 -3.83 -15.39 1.72
C TRP A 138 -2.76 -14.80 2.66
N GLN A 139 -1.97 -13.84 2.19
CA GLN A 139 -0.92 -13.17 2.95
C GLN A 139 -1.48 -12.37 4.13
N GLY A 140 -2.71 -11.85 3.98
CA GLY A 140 -3.50 -11.29 5.06
C GLY A 140 -3.80 -12.30 6.17
N TYR A 141 -4.31 -13.47 5.78
CA TYR A 141 -4.61 -14.56 6.71
C TYR A 141 -3.37 -15.06 7.47
N LEU A 142 -2.20 -15.09 6.84
CA LEU A 142 -0.96 -15.47 7.52
C LEU A 142 -0.64 -14.58 8.72
N VAL A 143 -1.14 -13.33 8.74
CA VAL A 143 -0.98 -12.39 9.87
C VAL A 143 -2.16 -12.45 10.84
N GLU A 144 -3.42 -12.42 10.37
CA GLU A 144 -4.57 -12.35 11.29
C GLU A 144 -5.01 -13.72 11.85
N GLY A 145 -4.82 -14.79 11.08
CA GLY A 145 -5.21 -16.15 11.45
C GLY A 145 -6.71 -16.47 11.41
N VAL A 146 -7.55 -15.63 10.81
CA VAL A 146 -9.00 -15.81 10.74
C VAL A 146 -9.40 -16.53 9.46
N ALA A 147 -9.52 -17.86 9.47
CA ALA A 147 -9.83 -18.61 8.23
C ALA A 147 -11.19 -18.21 7.61
N GLY A 148 -12.18 -17.88 8.44
CA GLY A 148 -13.52 -17.51 7.98
C GLY A 148 -13.57 -16.22 7.15
N SER A 149 -12.56 -15.34 7.20
CA SER A 149 -12.50 -14.12 6.39
C SER A 149 -12.11 -14.39 4.94
N ILE A 150 -11.49 -15.54 4.63
CA ILE A 150 -10.95 -15.81 3.28
C ILE A 150 -11.63 -17.01 2.59
N THR A 151 -12.14 -17.99 3.34
CA THR A 151 -12.67 -19.23 2.76
C THR A 151 -13.93 -18.99 1.93
N GLY A 152 -14.68 -17.92 2.22
CA GLY A 152 -15.87 -17.54 1.45
C GLY A 152 -15.58 -17.06 0.02
N HIS A 153 -14.32 -16.70 -0.29
CA HIS A 153 -13.92 -16.23 -1.61
C HIS A 153 -13.53 -17.36 -2.56
N LEU A 154 -13.43 -18.59 -2.08
CA LEU A 154 -12.78 -19.68 -2.80
C LEU A 154 -13.39 -19.96 -4.18
N ASP A 155 -14.72 -19.87 -4.32
CA ASP A 155 -15.40 -20.05 -5.61
C ASP A 155 -15.07 -18.89 -6.56
N SER A 156 -15.21 -17.64 -6.11
CA SER A 156 -14.86 -16.49 -6.95
C SER A 156 -13.37 -16.44 -7.30
N MET A 157 -12.47 -16.91 -6.42
CA MET A 157 -11.04 -17.00 -6.73
C MET A 157 -10.78 -18.01 -7.86
N GLN A 158 -11.49 -19.14 -7.86
CA GLN A 158 -11.42 -20.11 -8.97
C GLN A 158 -11.99 -19.52 -10.26
N ASP A 159 -13.08 -18.76 -10.19
CA ASP A 159 -13.67 -18.11 -11.37
C ASP A 159 -12.70 -17.11 -12.00
N VAL A 160 -12.07 -16.25 -11.18
CA VAL A 160 -11.06 -15.28 -11.63
C VAL A 160 -9.85 -16.00 -12.24
N TYR A 161 -9.30 -16.99 -11.53
CA TYR A 161 -8.15 -17.76 -12.01
C TYR A 161 -8.45 -18.43 -13.36
N ASN A 162 -9.60 -19.08 -13.49
CA ASN A 162 -9.96 -19.80 -14.70
C ASN A 162 -10.31 -18.85 -15.86
N GLY A 163 -10.78 -17.64 -15.59
CA GLY A 163 -11.08 -16.66 -16.64
C GLY A 163 -9.84 -16.13 -17.37
N TRP A 164 -8.66 -16.17 -16.75
CA TRP A 164 -7.38 -15.91 -17.43
C TRP A 164 -7.03 -16.96 -18.49
N ASN A 165 -7.66 -18.15 -18.48
CA ASN A 165 -7.44 -19.21 -19.48
C ASN A 165 -8.19 -18.93 -20.81
N THR A 166 -8.17 -17.69 -21.26
CA THR A 166 -8.79 -17.21 -22.49
C THR A 166 -7.74 -16.79 -23.51
N THR A 167 -8.14 -16.66 -24.77
CA THR A 167 -7.32 -16.12 -25.86
C THR A 167 -7.92 -14.87 -26.49
N THR A 168 -9.07 -14.40 -25.98
CA THR A 168 -9.87 -13.33 -26.60
C THR A 168 -9.87 -12.01 -25.83
N MET A 169 -9.33 -11.99 -24.60
CA MET A 169 -9.20 -10.73 -23.87
C MET A 169 -8.09 -9.89 -24.48
N SER A 170 -8.30 -8.57 -24.54
CA SER A 170 -7.28 -7.62 -24.99
C SER A 170 -6.18 -7.43 -23.95
N THR A 171 -6.47 -7.69 -22.67
CA THR A 171 -5.52 -7.51 -21.56
C THR A 171 -4.48 -8.63 -21.53
N GLY A 172 -4.91 -9.89 -21.64
CA GLY A 172 -4.01 -11.04 -21.60
C GLY A 172 -4.73 -12.35 -21.84
N GLY A 173 -4.05 -13.45 -21.58
CA GLY A 173 -4.62 -14.78 -21.75
C GLY A 173 -3.63 -15.90 -21.47
N TYR A 174 -3.99 -17.10 -21.90
CA TYR A 174 -3.18 -18.31 -21.74
C TYR A 174 -2.93 -18.97 -23.10
N ASP A 175 -1.66 -19.30 -23.39
CA ASP A 175 -1.28 -20.03 -24.60
C ASP A 175 -1.03 -21.50 -24.26
N VAL A 176 -2.00 -22.35 -24.58
CA VAL A 176 -1.93 -23.80 -24.32
C VAL A 176 -0.72 -24.46 -25.00
N SER A 177 -0.23 -23.91 -26.13
CA SER A 177 0.92 -24.51 -26.84
C SER A 177 2.25 -24.28 -26.13
N LYS A 178 2.29 -23.31 -25.21
CA LYS A 178 3.46 -22.95 -24.41
C LYS A 178 3.28 -23.20 -22.91
N SER A 179 2.06 -23.50 -22.49
CA SER A 179 1.67 -23.60 -21.08
C SER A 179 1.98 -22.34 -20.28
N LEU A 180 1.87 -21.17 -20.89
CA LEU A 180 2.20 -19.89 -20.26
C LEU A 180 1.11 -18.85 -20.45
N TYR A 181 0.94 -18.01 -19.44
CA TYR A 181 0.14 -16.80 -19.51
C TYR A 181 0.91 -15.71 -20.27
N TRP A 182 0.16 -14.90 -21.01
CA TRP A 182 0.66 -13.73 -21.72
C TRP A 182 -0.17 -12.51 -21.37
N ILE A 183 0.43 -11.33 -21.44
CA ILE A 183 -0.19 -10.06 -21.09
C ILE A 183 0.34 -8.96 -22.03
N GLN A 184 -0.48 -7.94 -22.30
CA GLN A 184 0.01 -6.69 -22.87
C GLN A 184 0.71 -5.87 -21.77
N PRO A 185 1.92 -5.31 -21.98
CA PRO A 185 2.65 -4.56 -20.96
C PRO A 185 1.85 -3.45 -20.26
N LEU A 186 1.03 -2.68 -21.02
CA LEU A 186 0.13 -1.68 -20.43
C LEU A 186 -0.80 -2.26 -19.36
N THR A 187 -1.41 -3.41 -19.64
CA THR A 187 -2.31 -4.09 -18.70
C THR A 187 -1.56 -4.99 -17.71
N ASP A 188 -0.23 -4.99 -17.75
CA ASP A 188 0.65 -5.47 -16.68
C ASP A 188 1.11 -4.30 -15.79
N ALA A 189 0.50 -3.11 -15.96
CA ALA A 189 0.90 -1.84 -15.37
C ALA A 189 2.36 -1.45 -15.66
N THR A 190 2.86 -1.80 -16.85
CA THR A 190 4.25 -1.58 -17.28
C THR A 190 4.35 -1.18 -18.77
N GLU A 191 3.65 -0.13 -19.17
CA GLU A 191 3.74 0.42 -20.54
C GLU A 191 5.16 0.86 -20.94
N TYR A 192 5.46 0.83 -22.24
CA TYR A 192 6.81 1.13 -22.76
C TYR A 192 7.91 0.18 -22.25
N THR A 193 7.62 -1.12 -22.12
CA THR A 193 8.67 -2.14 -21.93
C THR A 193 9.43 -2.41 -23.22
N ILE A 194 10.53 -3.15 -23.13
CA ILE A 194 11.28 -3.64 -24.30
C ILE A 194 10.34 -4.40 -25.25
N ALA A 195 9.39 -5.18 -24.69
CA ALA A 195 8.45 -5.96 -25.47
C ALA A 195 7.54 -5.11 -26.38
N SER A 196 6.92 -4.05 -25.84
CA SER A 196 6.02 -3.18 -26.62
C SER A 196 6.79 -2.23 -27.53
N ILE A 197 7.94 -1.74 -27.10
CA ILE A 197 8.76 -0.85 -27.92
C ILE A 197 9.34 -1.59 -29.12
N ASP A 198 9.91 -2.78 -28.93
CA ASP A 198 10.49 -3.52 -30.04
C ASP A 198 9.41 -4.03 -31.01
N ALA A 199 8.24 -4.44 -30.50
CA ALA A 199 7.14 -4.86 -31.36
C ALA A 199 6.63 -3.72 -32.29
N SER A 200 6.79 -2.46 -31.87
CA SER A 200 6.48 -1.27 -32.67
C SER A 200 7.62 -0.82 -33.59
N GLY A 201 8.77 -1.50 -33.55
CA GLY A 201 9.98 -1.10 -34.27
C GLY A 201 10.65 0.15 -33.69
N GLY A 202 10.47 0.40 -32.37
CA GLY A 202 11.05 1.55 -31.68
C GLY A 202 10.29 2.86 -31.88
N SER A 203 9.10 2.83 -32.48
CA SER A 203 8.33 4.03 -32.84
C SER A 203 7.33 4.46 -31.77
N ASP A 204 6.87 3.52 -30.95
CA ASP A 204 5.91 3.70 -29.85
C ASP A 204 6.18 2.61 -28.78
N GLY A 205 5.37 2.53 -27.73
CA GLY A 205 5.36 1.41 -26.79
C GLY A 205 4.18 1.43 -25.82
N PHE A 206 3.18 2.30 -26.03
CA PHE A 206 2.03 2.42 -25.13
C PHE A 206 1.12 1.19 -25.20
N THR A 207 0.91 0.65 -26.40
CA THR A 207 0.08 -0.56 -26.61
C THR A 207 0.82 -1.63 -27.39
N GLY A 208 0.23 -2.83 -27.47
CA GLY A 208 0.82 -3.97 -28.16
C GLY A 208 2.00 -4.57 -27.40
N GLY A 209 2.80 -5.41 -28.07
CA GLY A 209 3.91 -6.10 -27.43
C GLY A 209 3.51 -7.22 -26.47
N ASN A 210 2.35 -7.85 -26.69
CA ASN A 210 1.92 -8.96 -25.86
C ASN A 210 3.07 -9.98 -25.71
N ALA A 211 3.33 -10.37 -24.46
CA ALA A 211 4.47 -11.20 -24.13
C ALA A 211 4.13 -12.21 -23.02
N PHE A 212 4.83 -13.33 -23.04
CA PHE A 212 4.92 -14.26 -21.93
C PHE A 212 5.88 -13.65 -20.89
N ARG A 213 5.33 -12.95 -19.91
CA ARG A 213 6.11 -12.16 -18.94
C ARG A 213 6.33 -12.94 -17.64
N PRO A 214 7.49 -12.78 -16.96
CA PRO A 214 7.71 -13.32 -15.62
C PRO A 214 6.67 -12.84 -14.59
N SER A 215 6.11 -11.63 -14.76
CA SER A 215 5.05 -11.07 -13.90
C SER A 215 3.81 -11.95 -13.84
N ILE A 216 2.95 -11.91 -14.88
CA ILE A 216 1.65 -12.61 -14.88
C ILE A 216 1.77 -14.11 -14.58
N ASN A 217 2.84 -14.77 -15.04
CA ASN A 217 3.04 -16.19 -14.73
C ASN A 217 3.36 -16.42 -13.25
N SER A 218 4.17 -15.55 -12.63
CA SER A 218 4.41 -15.59 -11.18
C SER A 218 3.16 -15.23 -10.38
N TYR A 219 2.34 -14.30 -10.87
CA TYR A 219 1.08 -13.95 -10.22
C TYR A 219 0.08 -15.10 -10.26
N GLN A 220 -0.07 -15.79 -11.39
CA GLN A 220 -0.93 -16.96 -11.50
C GLN A 220 -0.37 -18.15 -10.69
N TYR A 221 0.95 -18.32 -10.60
CA TYR A 221 1.57 -19.26 -9.65
C TYR A 221 1.15 -18.96 -8.20
N ALA A 222 1.27 -17.70 -7.78
CA ALA A 222 0.94 -17.27 -6.43
C ALA A 222 -0.56 -17.44 -6.13
N ASN A 223 -1.44 -17.08 -7.07
CA ASN A 223 -2.88 -17.27 -6.96
C ASN A 223 -3.24 -18.76 -6.88
N ALA A 224 -2.59 -19.63 -7.67
CA ALA A 224 -2.81 -21.07 -7.58
C ALA A 224 -2.42 -21.62 -6.20
N LEU A 225 -1.27 -21.22 -5.66
CA LEU A 225 -0.87 -21.60 -4.30
C LEU A 225 -1.85 -21.10 -3.23
N ALA A 226 -2.30 -19.85 -3.34
CA ALA A 226 -3.28 -19.28 -2.43
C ALA A 226 -4.59 -20.07 -2.44
N ILE A 227 -5.14 -20.36 -3.62
CA ILE A 227 -6.34 -21.19 -3.77
C ILE A 227 -6.12 -22.59 -3.18
N SER A 228 -4.95 -23.20 -3.42
CA SER A 228 -4.59 -24.50 -2.85
C SER A 228 -4.60 -24.50 -1.32
N ASN A 229 -3.99 -23.48 -0.73
CA ASN A 229 -3.88 -23.33 0.72
C ASN A 229 -5.26 -23.03 1.36
N ILE A 230 -6.05 -22.14 0.75
CA ILE A 230 -7.39 -21.81 1.23
C ILE A 230 -8.34 -23.02 1.10
N ALA A 231 -8.25 -23.78 0.00
CA ALA A 231 -9.00 -25.02 -0.14
C ALA A 231 -8.62 -26.05 0.94
N SER A 232 -7.34 -26.12 1.31
CA SER A 232 -6.89 -26.97 2.43
C SER A 232 -7.52 -26.53 3.76
N LEU A 233 -7.56 -25.22 4.04
CA LEU A 233 -8.23 -24.67 5.23
C LEU A 233 -9.74 -24.97 5.24
N ALA A 234 -10.39 -24.93 4.08
CA ALA A 234 -11.80 -25.29 3.93
C ALA A 234 -12.06 -26.82 3.97
N GLY A 235 -11.02 -27.64 4.15
CA GLY A 235 -11.13 -29.11 4.16
C GLY A 235 -11.29 -29.75 2.78
N ASN A 236 -11.21 -28.97 1.69
CA ASN A 236 -11.33 -29.45 0.32
C ASN A 236 -9.96 -29.92 -0.23
N LYS A 237 -9.54 -31.11 0.22
CA LYS A 237 -8.24 -31.70 -0.15
C LYS A 237 -8.08 -31.94 -1.66
N GLY A 238 -9.16 -32.28 -2.37
CA GLY A 238 -9.13 -32.52 -3.81
C GLY A 238 -8.81 -31.24 -4.58
N LEU A 239 -9.54 -30.15 -4.28
CA LEU A 239 -9.30 -28.85 -4.87
C LEU A 239 -7.91 -28.30 -4.52
N ALA A 240 -7.49 -28.49 -3.26
CA ALA A 240 -6.15 -28.12 -2.82
C ALA A 240 -5.06 -28.77 -3.68
N GLN A 241 -5.16 -30.09 -3.91
CA GLN A 241 -4.21 -30.80 -4.76
C GLN A 241 -4.25 -30.31 -6.21
N THR A 242 -5.44 -30.11 -6.79
CA THR A 242 -5.58 -29.58 -8.16
C THR A 242 -4.82 -28.27 -8.36
N TYR A 243 -4.99 -27.31 -7.46
CA TYR A 243 -4.32 -26.02 -7.60
C TYR A 243 -2.83 -26.06 -7.21
N LYS A 244 -2.44 -26.98 -6.33
CA LYS A 244 -1.02 -27.25 -6.06
C LYS A 244 -0.32 -27.78 -7.31
N ASP A 245 -0.96 -28.69 -8.04
CA ASP A 245 -0.42 -29.24 -9.28
C ASP A 245 -0.34 -28.18 -10.38
N LYS A 246 -1.33 -27.29 -10.48
CA LYS A 246 -1.26 -26.11 -11.38
C LYS A 246 -0.08 -25.19 -11.05
N ALA A 247 0.11 -24.86 -9.78
CA ALA A 247 1.25 -24.06 -9.34
C ALA A 247 2.59 -24.75 -9.68
N ALA A 248 2.70 -26.06 -9.42
CA ALA A 248 3.91 -26.82 -9.76
C ALA A 248 4.20 -26.83 -11.27
N ALA A 249 3.17 -26.94 -12.12
CA ALA A 249 3.30 -26.86 -13.57
C ALA A 249 3.80 -25.48 -14.02
N ILE A 250 3.16 -24.40 -13.56
CA ILE A 250 3.58 -23.02 -13.89
C ILE A 250 5.02 -22.77 -13.45
N LYS A 251 5.41 -23.23 -12.25
CA LYS A 251 6.79 -23.12 -11.78
C LYS A 251 7.77 -23.78 -12.77
N ALA A 252 7.49 -25.00 -13.21
CA ALA A 252 8.33 -25.69 -14.19
C ALA A 252 8.39 -24.91 -15.52
N ASP A 253 7.24 -24.51 -16.06
CA ASP A 253 7.15 -23.81 -17.35
C ASP A 253 7.87 -22.45 -17.33
N VAL A 254 7.76 -21.68 -16.24
CA VAL A 254 8.49 -20.40 -16.07
C VAL A 254 10.00 -20.64 -16.05
N GLN A 255 10.47 -21.61 -15.28
CA GLN A 255 11.90 -21.91 -15.19
C GLN A 255 12.48 -22.41 -16.50
N ASP A 256 11.78 -23.30 -17.20
CA ASP A 256 12.26 -23.89 -18.44
C ASP A 256 12.18 -22.93 -19.63
N SER A 257 11.14 -22.09 -19.65
CA SER A 257 10.85 -21.25 -20.82
C SER A 257 11.36 -19.82 -20.68
N LEU A 258 11.26 -19.22 -19.49
CA LEU A 258 11.56 -17.80 -19.31
C LEU A 258 12.96 -17.55 -18.73
N TRP A 259 13.65 -18.56 -18.19
CA TRP A 259 15.06 -18.40 -17.83
C TRP A 259 15.93 -18.28 -19.09
N ASN A 260 16.68 -17.19 -19.20
CA ASN A 260 17.67 -16.98 -20.25
C ASN A 260 19.07 -17.23 -19.69
N SER A 261 19.71 -18.34 -20.07
CA SER A 261 21.05 -18.71 -19.60
C SER A 261 22.18 -17.81 -20.11
N THR A 262 21.97 -17.05 -21.18
CA THR A 262 22.97 -16.10 -21.69
C THR A 262 22.92 -14.81 -20.88
N LEU A 263 21.71 -14.37 -20.53
CA LEU A 263 21.51 -13.17 -19.74
C LEU A 263 21.54 -13.42 -18.23
N GLU A 264 21.46 -14.70 -17.81
CA GLU A 264 21.37 -15.15 -16.43
C GLU A 264 20.21 -14.47 -15.69
N HIS A 265 19.05 -14.42 -16.33
CA HIS A 265 17.88 -13.68 -15.84
C HIS A 265 16.58 -14.31 -16.35
N PHE A 266 15.46 -14.08 -15.66
CA PHE A 266 14.13 -14.38 -16.22
C PHE A 266 13.73 -13.28 -17.20
N ILE A 267 13.41 -13.66 -18.43
CA ILE A 267 13.23 -12.76 -19.57
C ILE A 267 11.93 -13.09 -20.29
N ASP A 268 11.21 -12.04 -20.68
CA ASP A 268 10.00 -12.15 -21.48
C ASP A 268 10.25 -12.84 -22.83
N ARG A 269 9.21 -13.51 -23.34
CA ARG A 269 9.16 -13.94 -24.75
C ARG A 269 7.98 -13.31 -25.47
N TYR A 270 8.16 -12.95 -26.73
CA TYR A 270 7.07 -12.38 -27.53
C TYR A 270 5.93 -13.40 -27.73
N LYS A 271 4.69 -12.96 -27.47
CA LYS A 271 3.44 -13.69 -27.81
C LYS A 271 2.95 -13.37 -29.22
N VAL A 272 3.53 -12.35 -29.85
CA VAL A 272 3.18 -11.82 -31.17
C VAL A 272 4.27 -12.13 -32.20
N ASP A 273 3.87 -12.17 -33.46
CA ASP A 273 4.77 -12.23 -34.63
C ASP A 273 4.41 -11.08 -35.56
N ASN A 274 5.38 -10.25 -35.94
CA ASN A 274 5.20 -9.15 -36.86
C ASN A 274 6.52 -8.83 -37.61
N ALA A 275 6.57 -7.70 -38.32
CA ALA A 275 7.76 -7.31 -39.09
C ALA A 275 9.01 -7.02 -38.25
N ASN A 276 8.85 -6.73 -36.95
CA ASN A 276 9.90 -6.30 -36.03
C ASN A 276 10.31 -7.40 -35.05
N VAL A 277 9.37 -8.23 -34.61
CA VAL A 277 9.58 -9.26 -33.58
C VAL A 277 8.95 -10.58 -33.99
N LYS A 278 9.49 -11.69 -33.49
CA LYS A 278 9.03 -13.04 -33.82
C LYS A 278 8.46 -13.72 -32.60
N TYR A 279 7.38 -14.47 -32.81
CA TYR A 279 6.76 -15.26 -31.75
C TYR A 279 7.79 -16.19 -31.10
N TRP A 280 7.75 -16.27 -29.78
CA TRP A 280 8.59 -17.10 -28.94
C TRP A 280 10.06 -16.67 -28.78
N ASP A 281 10.55 -15.71 -29.56
CA ASP A 281 11.88 -15.15 -29.31
C ASP A 281 11.89 -14.41 -27.97
N PHE A 282 13.04 -14.45 -27.27
CA PHE A 282 13.25 -13.63 -26.09
C PHE A 282 13.31 -12.16 -26.48
N ILE A 283 12.84 -11.28 -25.58
CA ILE A 283 13.18 -9.86 -25.67
C ILE A 283 14.71 -9.69 -25.51
N ARG A 284 15.25 -8.60 -26.04
CA ARG A 284 16.71 -8.42 -26.16
C ARG A 284 17.41 -7.78 -24.96
N GLY A 285 16.77 -7.74 -23.78
CA GLY A 285 17.35 -7.12 -22.59
C GLY A 285 16.68 -7.58 -21.29
N ARG A 286 17.34 -7.30 -20.15
CA ARG A 286 16.80 -7.59 -18.83
C ARG A 286 15.87 -6.48 -18.37
N GLU A 287 14.76 -6.88 -17.76
CA GLU A 287 13.85 -5.99 -17.04
C GLU A 287 13.76 -6.42 -15.58
N LEU A 288 13.53 -5.47 -14.68
CA LEU A 288 13.45 -5.72 -13.24
C LEU A 288 12.31 -6.68 -12.87
N VAL A 289 11.27 -6.77 -13.73
CA VAL A 289 10.18 -7.76 -13.65
C VAL A 289 10.67 -9.21 -13.56
N GLY A 290 11.87 -9.50 -14.07
CA GLY A 290 12.49 -10.82 -13.95
C GLY A 290 12.79 -11.26 -12.51
N TYR A 291 12.70 -10.36 -11.52
CA TYR A 291 12.78 -10.71 -10.09
C TYR A 291 11.44 -11.08 -9.44
N VAL A 292 10.31 -10.78 -10.09
CA VAL A 292 8.96 -11.08 -9.57
C VAL A 292 8.76 -12.57 -9.23
N PRO A 293 9.36 -13.55 -9.92
CA PRO A 293 9.30 -14.94 -9.48
C PRO A 293 9.70 -15.14 -8.00
N TRP A 294 10.75 -14.49 -7.50
CA TRP A 294 11.19 -14.61 -6.11
C TRP A 294 10.27 -13.88 -5.12
N THR A 295 9.50 -12.86 -5.56
CA THR A 295 8.47 -12.21 -4.72
C THR A 295 7.45 -13.22 -4.20
N HIS A 296 7.22 -14.29 -4.96
CA HIS A 296 6.23 -15.32 -4.66
C HIS A 296 6.85 -16.70 -4.36
N ASP A 297 8.16 -16.78 -4.11
CA ASP A 297 8.88 -18.03 -3.85
C ASP A 297 8.81 -19.07 -4.99
N LEU A 298 8.74 -18.62 -6.24
CA LEU A 298 8.63 -19.50 -7.40
C LEU A 298 9.93 -20.26 -7.72
N PRO A 299 11.11 -19.63 -7.90
CA PRO A 299 12.28 -20.32 -8.40
C PRO A 299 12.78 -21.45 -7.48
N ASP A 300 13.54 -22.38 -8.05
CA ASP A 300 14.30 -23.36 -7.30
C ASP A 300 15.55 -22.72 -6.70
N ASP A 301 15.92 -23.16 -5.50
CA ASP A 301 17.14 -22.70 -4.84
C ASP A 301 18.38 -23.32 -5.50
N THR A 302 18.92 -22.61 -6.50
CA THR A 302 20.09 -23.02 -7.29
C THR A 302 21.12 -21.89 -7.41
N ALA A 303 22.39 -22.27 -7.52
CA ALA A 303 23.48 -21.30 -7.73
C ALA A 303 23.38 -20.58 -9.08
N ALA A 304 22.76 -21.19 -10.10
CA ALA A 304 22.56 -20.59 -11.41
C ALA A 304 21.56 -19.42 -11.34
N PHE A 305 20.41 -19.63 -10.70
CA PHE A 305 19.43 -18.56 -10.50
C PHE A 305 19.94 -17.47 -9.54
N ALA A 306 20.80 -17.83 -8.58
CA ALA A 306 21.45 -16.86 -7.71
C ALA A 306 22.25 -15.80 -8.47
N GLN A 307 22.83 -16.12 -9.64
CA GLN A 307 23.65 -15.16 -10.40
C GLN A 307 22.87 -13.94 -10.90
N ALA A 308 21.55 -14.07 -11.10
CA ALA A 308 20.70 -12.95 -11.49
C ALA A 308 20.89 -11.76 -10.55
N TRP A 309 21.01 -12.01 -9.25
CA TRP A 309 21.10 -10.98 -8.21
C TRP A 309 22.36 -10.10 -8.29
N THR A 310 23.41 -10.54 -8.99
CA THR A 310 24.59 -9.70 -9.26
C THR A 310 24.25 -8.44 -10.08
N HIS A 311 23.12 -8.47 -10.82
CA HIS A 311 22.70 -7.35 -11.65
C HIS A 311 22.21 -6.14 -10.85
N LEU A 312 21.80 -6.34 -9.58
CA LEU A 312 21.25 -5.28 -8.74
C LEU A 312 22.29 -4.35 -8.13
N THR A 313 23.55 -4.79 -8.10
CA THR A 313 24.67 -4.00 -7.59
C THR A 313 25.56 -3.47 -8.71
N ASP A 314 25.24 -3.80 -9.97
CA ASP A 314 26.00 -3.41 -11.16
C ASP A 314 25.42 -2.14 -11.77
N SER A 315 26.21 -1.06 -11.75
CA SER A 315 25.80 0.25 -12.27
C SER A 315 25.63 0.30 -13.78
N THR A 316 26.16 -0.69 -14.51
CA THR A 316 25.94 -0.84 -15.95
C THR A 316 24.65 -1.58 -16.28
N LYS A 317 23.97 -2.12 -15.24
CA LYS A 317 22.69 -2.84 -15.31
C LYS A 317 21.64 -2.08 -14.52
N PHE A 318 21.11 -2.65 -13.43
CA PHE A 318 19.96 -2.08 -12.72
C PHE A 318 20.33 -1.03 -11.67
N ALA A 319 21.57 -1.00 -11.17
CA ALA A 319 21.92 -0.18 -10.01
C ALA A 319 22.07 1.31 -10.38
N GLY A 320 21.08 2.13 -10.03
CA GLY A 320 21.20 3.58 -9.98
C GLY A 320 21.76 4.04 -8.64
N SER A 321 22.23 5.28 -8.56
CA SER A 321 22.73 5.86 -7.30
C SER A 321 21.61 6.16 -6.29
N HIS A 322 20.36 6.33 -6.74
CA HIS A 322 19.20 6.68 -5.92
C HIS A 322 18.05 5.66 -6.04
N GLY A 323 18.17 4.62 -6.88
CA GLY A 323 17.13 3.62 -7.06
C GLY A 323 17.50 2.55 -8.09
N LEU A 324 16.54 1.70 -8.43
CA LEU A 324 16.74 0.60 -9.37
C LEU A 324 16.05 0.89 -10.70
N ARG A 325 16.78 0.77 -11.80
CA ARG A 325 16.23 0.95 -13.15
C ARG A 325 15.30 -0.22 -13.51
N THR A 326 14.18 0.10 -14.14
CA THR A 326 13.24 -0.90 -14.69
C THR A 326 13.87 -1.75 -15.80
N ASN A 327 14.82 -1.21 -16.58
CA ASN A 327 15.68 -1.96 -17.49
C ASN A 327 17.09 -1.36 -17.61
N GLU A 328 18.02 -2.11 -18.23
CA GLU A 328 19.44 -1.78 -18.26
C GLU A 328 19.80 -0.65 -19.28
N PRO A 329 20.76 0.26 -18.95
CA PRO A 329 21.18 1.36 -19.83
C PRO A 329 21.70 0.96 -21.22
N SER A 330 22.09 -0.31 -21.42
CA SER A 330 22.51 -0.81 -22.73
C SER A 330 21.37 -0.98 -23.72
N TYR A 331 20.11 -0.88 -23.29
CA TYR A 331 18.97 -0.92 -24.19
C TYR A 331 18.92 0.34 -25.07
N GLU A 332 18.72 0.15 -26.37
CA GLU A 332 18.74 1.22 -27.39
C GLU A 332 17.76 2.36 -27.10
N TYR A 333 16.60 2.06 -26.50
CA TYR A 333 15.57 3.04 -26.16
C TYR A 333 15.50 3.31 -24.65
N TYR A 334 16.57 3.05 -23.91
CA TYR A 334 16.67 3.38 -22.49
C TYR A 334 16.33 4.85 -22.23
N MET A 335 15.39 5.11 -21.31
CA MET A 335 14.92 6.44 -20.91
C MET A 335 14.36 7.33 -22.04
N ARG A 336 14.06 6.75 -23.23
CA ARG A 336 13.47 7.50 -24.34
C ARG A 336 12.04 7.88 -24.00
N GLN A 337 11.75 9.18 -23.94
CA GLN A 337 10.40 9.69 -23.72
C GLN A 337 9.50 9.57 -24.95
N TYR A 338 8.38 8.86 -24.82
CA TYR A 338 7.40 8.68 -25.91
C TYR A 338 6.15 9.54 -25.78
N ARG A 339 5.69 9.80 -24.55
CA ARG A 339 4.42 10.52 -24.31
C ARG A 339 4.57 11.67 -23.31
N TYR A 340 3.73 12.67 -23.48
CA TYR A 340 3.70 13.89 -22.68
C TYR A 340 2.26 14.31 -22.39
N GLU A 341 2.01 14.84 -21.21
CA GLU A 341 0.81 15.62 -20.91
C GLU A 341 1.16 17.11 -21.09
N GLY A 342 0.79 17.66 -22.24
CA GLY A 342 1.27 18.97 -22.66
C GLY A 342 2.78 18.97 -22.87
N THR A 343 3.52 19.58 -21.93
CA THR A 343 5.00 19.61 -21.94
C THR A 343 5.63 18.76 -20.85
N GLN A 344 4.82 18.20 -19.95
CA GLN A 344 5.27 17.38 -18.84
C GLN A 344 5.41 15.93 -19.29
N ARG A 345 6.46 15.25 -18.83
CA ARG A 345 6.72 13.85 -19.19
C ARG A 345 5.65 12.95 -18.56
N GLU A 346 5.27 11.91 -19.30
CA GLU A 346 4.36 10.87 -18.80
C GLU A 346 5.11 9.57 -18.50
N CYS A 347 4.41 8.62 -17.89
CA CYS A 347 4.91 7.34 -17.41
C CYS A 347 5.53 6.48 -18.51
N GLN A 348 6.65 5.82 -18.16
CA GLN A 348 7.31 4.85 -19.03
C GLN A 348 8.17 3.88 -18.22
N TRP A 349 8.28 2.64 -18.70
CA TRP A 349 8.96 1.55 -18.01
C TRP A 349 10.24 1.09 -18.72
N ASN A 350 10.79 1.95 -19.59
CA ASN A 350 12.02 1.70 -20.35
C ASN A 350 13.29 2.22 -19.65
N GLY A 351 13.35 2.21 -18.33
CA GLY A 351 14.52 2.69 -17.60
C GLY A 351 14.30 3.37 -16.25
N PRO A 352 13.21 4.15 -16.03
CA PRO A 352 12.97 4.82 -14.76
C PRO A 352 12.95 3.86 -13.56
N ALA A 353 13.20 4.39 -12.37
CA ALA A 353 12.93 3.70 -11.12
C ALA A 353 11.47 3.85 -10.73
N TRP A 354 10.78 2.71 -10.56
CA TRP A 354 9.38 2.66 -10.16
C TRP A 354 9.25 2.10 -8.74
N PRO A 355 8.58 2.81 -7.81
CA PRO A 355 8.23 2.30 -6.49
C PRO A 355 7.52 0.94 -6.53
N TYR A 356 6.66 0.71 -7.53
CA TYR A 356 5.96 -0.56 -7.73
C TYR A 356 6.93 -1.75 -7.88
N GLN A 357 7.85 -1.71 -8.85
CA GLN A 357 8.82 -2.80 -9.02
C GLN A 357 9.90 -2.83 -7.93
N THR A 358 10.25 -1.67 -7.35
CA THR A 358 11.14 -1.60 -6.18
C THR A 358 10.53 -2.36 -4.99
N THR A 359 9.21 -2.24 -4.79
CA THR A 359 8.47 -3.00 -3.77
C THR A 359 8.59 -4.50 -4.01
N GLN A 360 8.30 -4.95 -5.23
CA GLN A 360 8.36 -6.37 -5.59
C GLN A 360 9.77 -6.92 -5.38
N LEU A 361 10.79 -6.19 -5.81
CA LEU A 361 12.18 -6.61 -5.70
C LEU A 361 12.67 -6.65 -4.26
N LEU A 362 12.32 -5.69 -3.41
CA LEU A 362 12.69 -5.74 -1.99
C LEU A 362 12.00 -6.89 -1.26
N ALA A 363 10.75 -7.20 -1.60
CA ALA A 363 10.06 -8.39 -1.11
C ALA A 363 10.77 -9.68 -1.60
N ALA A 364 11.12 -9.75 -2.88
CA ALA A 364 11.86 -10.85 -3.47
C ALA A 364 13.23 -11.06 -2.81
N LEU A 365 13.98 -9.98 -2.54
CA LEU A 365 15.27 -10.05 -1.87
C LEU A 365 15.13 -10.49 -0.42
N ALA A 366 14.08 -10.03 0.28
CA ALA A 366 13.77 -10.51 1.61
C ALA A 366 13.48 -12.02 1.58
N ASN A 367 12.74 -12.53 0.60
CA ASN A 367 12.47 -13.97 0.44
C ASN A 367 13.74 -14.76 0.09
N LEU A 368 14.58 -14.25 -0.81
CA LEU A 368 15.87 -14.86 -1.17
C LEU A 368 16.74 -15.10 0.08
N LEU A 369 16.90 -14.06 0.91
CA LEU A 369 17.70 -14.11 2.14
C LEU A 369 17.08 -15.01 3.22
N ASP A 370 15.82 -15.44 3.06
CA ASP A 370 15.09 -16.27 4.02
C ASP A 370 14.97 -17.73 3.61
N HIS A 371 14.44 -17.96 2.41
CA HIS A 371 13.95 -19.25 1.93
C HIS A 371 14.95 -19.95 1.00
N TYR A 372 15.98 -19.24 0.52
CA TYR A 372 16.93 -19.73 -0.49
C TYR A 372 18.35 -19.84 0.08
N PRO A 373 18.62 -20.81 0.98
CA PRO A 373 19.91 -20.91 1.66
C PRO A 373 21.10 -21.16 0.71
N LYS A 374 20.92 -21.83 -0.43
CA LYS A 374 22.03 -22.01 -1.39
C LYS A 374 22.31 -20.72 -2.15
N ALA A 375 21.28 -19.99 -2.58
CA ALA A 375 21.46 -18.69 -3.22
C ALA A 375 22.07 -17.67 -2.25
N ALA A 376 21.59 -17.61 -1.00
CA ALA A 376 22.17 -16.76 0.05
C ALA A 376 23.64 -17.13 0.34
N ALA A 377 23.98 -18.41 0.33
CA ALA A 377 25.36 -18.88 0.51
C ALA A 377 26.28 -18.60 -0.69
N ALA A 378 25.75 -18.17 -1.84
CA ALA A 378 26.58 -17.70 -2.95
C ALA A 378 27.19 -16.32 -2.68
N GLU A 379 26.67 -15.59 -1.67
CA GLU A 379 27.18 -14.28 -1.21
C GLU A 379 27.32 -13.23 -2.32
N VAL A 380 26.52 -13.34 -3.38
CA VAL A 380 26.45 -12.36 -4.48
C VAL A 380 25.61 -11.13 -4.14
N ILE A 381 24.74 -11.25 -3.14
CA ILE A 381 23.93 -10.18 -2.56
C ILE A 381 23.62 -10.55 -1.09
N GLY A 382 23.46 -9.56 -0.21
CA GLY A 382 23.27 -9.80 1.22
C GLY A 382 22.38 -8.79 1.93
N LYS A 383 22.36 -8.90 3.28
CA LYS A 383 21.58 -8.02 4.16
C LYS A 383 22.00 -6.55 4.09
N ALA A 384 23.29 -6.30 3.82
CA ALA A 384 23.81 -4.95 3.58
C ALA A 384 23.17 -4.33 2.33
N ASP A 385 23.10 -5.07 1.24
CA ASP A 385 22.46 -4.62 0.00
C ASP A 385 20.96 -4.40 0.20
N TYR A 386 20.26 -5.34 0.85
CA TYR A 386 18.84 -5.15 1.22
C TYR A 386 18.61 -3.85 2.01
N THR A 387 19.43 -3.61 3.03
CA THR A 387 19.30 -2.42 3.88
C THR A 387 19.60 -1.14 3.11
N ASN A 388 20.61 -1.15 2.22
CA ASN A 388 20.95 0.00 1.40
C ASN A 388 19.86 0.31 0.36
N LEU A 389 19.32 -0.71 -0.31
CA LEU A 389 18.22 -0.54 -1.26
C LEU A 389 16.94 -0.02 -0.58
N LEU A 390 16.64 -0.50 0.63
CA LEU A 390 15.50 0.02 1.40
C LEU A 390 15.70 1.50 1.80
N LYS A 391 16.93 1.90 2.15
CA LYS A 391 17.27 3.32 2.41
C LYS A 391 17.15 4.19 1.16
N GLN A 392 17.66 3.73 0.01
CA GLN A 392 17.47 4.43 -1.27
C GLN A 392 15.98 4.57 -1.59
N TYR A 393 15.19 3.52 -1.39
CA TYR A 393 13.75 3.59 -1.61
C TYR A 393 13.06 4.58 -0.65
N ALA A 394 13.47 4.63 0.63
CA ALA A 394 12.99 5.66 1.55
C ALA A 394 13.33 7.08 1.05
N GLN A 395 14.53 7.29 0.50
CA GLN A 395 14.95 8.58 -0.04
C GLN A 395 14.12 9.02 -1.25
N LEU A 396 13.65 8.11 -2.10
CA LEU A 396 12.75 8.44 -3.22
C LEU A 396 11.40 9.00 -2.77
N HIS A 397 10.97 8.78 -1.53
CA HIS A 397 9.73 9.40 -1.02
C HIS A 397 9.89 10.89 -0.71
N TYR A 398 11.11 11.44 -0.75
CA TYR A 398 11.38 12.86 -0.55
C TYR A 398 11.45 13.59 -1.89
N ASN A 399 10.38 14.28 -2.24
CA ASN A 399 10.28 15.00 -3.51
C ASN A 399 11.13 16.27 -3.51
N GLN A 400 12.31 16.18 -4.13
CA GLN A 400 13.25 17.31 -4.22
C GLN A 400 12.71 18.48 -5.06
N ASN A 401 11.84 18.21 -6.04
CA ASN A 401 11.21 19.26 -6.85
C ASN A 401 10.21 20.10 -6.02
N ARG A 402 9.77 19.56 -4.88
CA ARG A 402 8.82 20.20 -3.94
C ARG A 402 9.49 20.61 -2.62
N GLY A 403 10.80 20.83 -2.63
CA GLY A 403 11.55 21.29 -1.45
C GLY A 403 11.91 20.17 -0.46
N GLY A 404 11.88 18.91 -0.90
CA GLY A 404 12.28 17.76 -0.08
C GLY A 404 11.22 17.33 0.92
N ILE A 405 9.94 17.59 0.63
CA ILE A 405 8.82 17.08 1.44
C ILE A 405 8.57 15.59 1.16
N LEU A 406 7.90 14.91 2.08
CA LEU A 406 7.44 13.54 1.88
C LEU A 406 6.24 13.55 0.93
N ASP A 407 6.52 13.20 -0.32
CA ASP A 407 5.56 13.15 -1.41
C ASP A 407 6.05 12.10 -2.41
N ILE A 408 5.35 10.97 -2.47
CA ILE A 408 5.71 9.88 -3.36
C ILE A 408 4.94 10.06 -4.65
N GLU A 409 5.69 10.24 -5.73
CA GLU A 409 5.22 10.35 -7.12
C GLU A 409 5.25 8.98 -7.83
N GLU A 410 4.90 8.97 -9.12
CA GLU A 410 4.76 7.76 -9.94
C GLU A 410 6.13 7.09 -10.23
N ASP A 411 7.09 7.81 -10.80
CA ASP A 411 8.41 7.27 -11.17
C ASP A 411 9.54 8.31 -11.09
N TYR A 412 10.78 7.81 -11.10
CA TYR A 412 11.98 8.58 -10.78
C TYR A 412 13.14 8.25 -11.72
N ASP A 413 14.02 9.23 -11.91
CA ASP A 413 15.31 8.98 -12.52
C ASP A 413 16.22 8.29 -11.48
N ALA A 414 16.68 7.07 -11.78
CA ALA A 414 17.41 6.23 -10.83
C ALA A 414 18.79 6.79 -10.43
N ASP A 415 19.34 7.75 -11.18
CA ASP A 415 20.67 8.32 -10.96
C ASP A 415 20.65 9.69 -10.29
N SER A 416 19.56 10.44 -10.44
CA SER A 416 19.38 11.73 -9.77
C SER A 416 18.40 11.69 -8.60
N GLY A 417 17.53 10.67 -8.54
CA GLY A 417 16.47 10.55 -7.54
C GLY A 417 15.32 11.56 -7.73
N LEU A 418 15.29 12.27 -8.86
CA LEU A 418 14.25 13.25 -9.15
C LEU A 418 13.01 12.56 -9.77
N PRO A 419 11.80 12.95 -9.38
CA PRO A 419 10.59 12.50 -10.06
C PRO A 419 10.63 12.83 -11.56
N ILE A 420 10.20 11.89 -12.40
CA ILE A 420 10.03 12.09 -13.85
C ILE A 420 8.58 12.47 -14.15
N VAL A 421 7.64 11.69 -13.61
CA VAL A 421 6.21 11.96 -13.68
C VAL A 421 5.76 12.61 -12.36
N GLY A 422 5.53 13.93 -12.42
CA GLY A 422 4.97 14.74 -11.34
C GLY A 422 3.77 15.54 -11.83
N LEU A 423 2.79 14.82 -12.40
CA LEU A 423 1.55 15.38 -12.94
C LEU A 423 0.57 15.64 -11.80
N ALA A 424 -0.54 16.34 -12.06
CA ALA A 424 -1.51 16.68 -11.00
C ALA A 424 -2.11 15.47 -10.25
N ARG A 425 -2.05 14.27 -10.84
CA ARG A 425 -2.51 13.01 -10.24
C ARG A 425 -1.46 12.30 -9.39
N SER A 426 -0.18 12.62 -9.57
CA SER A 426 0.97 11.86 -9.09
C SER A 426 1.26 11.98 -7.59
N PRO A 427 0.94 13.10 -6.90
CA PRO A 427 1.29 13.22 -5.48
C PRO A 427 0.64 12.18 -4.58
N HIS A 428 1.40 11.72 -3.58
CA HIS A 428 1.02 10.70 -2.61
C HIS A 428 0.52 9.37 -3.22
N TYR A 429 1.02 8.99 -4.39
CA TYR A 429 0.57 7.84 -5.17
C TYR A 429 0.70 6.50 -4.42
N PHE A 430 -0.38 5.70 -4.44
CA PHE A 430 -0.43 4.43 -3.74
C PHE A 430 -0.36 3.22 -4.68
N HIS A 431 0.67 3.19 -5.51
CA HIS A 431 0.97 2.06 -6.42
C HIS A 431 2.24 1.31 -5.96
N SER A 432 2.47 1.21 -4.66
CA SER A 432 3.67 0.57 -4.08
C SER A 432 3.47 0.20 -2.60
N GLY A 433 4.41 -0.51 -1.98
CA GLY A 433 4.41 -0.90 -0.57
C GLY A 433 5.73 -0.57 0.13
N PHE A 434 5.71 -0.22 1.41
CA PHE A 434 6.88 0.10 2.23
C PHE A 434 6.76 -0.42 3.67
N ILE A 435 5.59 -0.29 4.30
CA ILE A 435 5.31 -0.78 5.66
C ILE A 435 5.51 -2.28 5.71
N ASP A 436 5.03 -3.01 4.69
CA ASP A 436 5.22 -4.46 4.60
C ASP A 436 6.70 -4.84 4.51
N LEU A 437 7.50 -4.08 3.76
CA LEU A 437 8.94 -4.32 3.62
C LEU A 437 9.66 -4.09 4.95
N VAL A 438 9.29 -3.06 5.70
CA VAL A 438 9.83 -2.80 7.04
C VAL A 438 9.48 -3.94 7.99
N LEU A 439 8.21 -4.34 8.07
CA LEU A 439 7.76 -5.33 9.07
C LEU A 439 8.16 -6.76 8.71
N SER A 440 8.00 -7.15 7.43
CA SER A 440 8.28 -8.52 6.99
C SER A 440 9.72 -8.78 6.55
N GLY A 441 10.44 -7.72 6.17
CA GLY A 441 11.84 -7.79 5.72
C GLY A 441 12.83 -7.24 6.76
N LEU A 442 12.87 -5.91 6.97
CA LEU A 442 13.83 -5.27 7.88
C LEU A 442 13.73 -5.83 9.30
N VAL A 443 12.53 -5.79 9.89
CA VAL A 443 12.21 -6.38 11.20
C VAL A 443 12.17 -7.90 11.09
N GLY A 444 11.71 -8.42 9.95
CA GLY A 444 11.79 -9.84 9.60
C GLY A 444 10.69 -10.71 10.19
N ILE A 445 9.49 -10.18 10.43
CA ILE A 445 8.35 -11.02 10.83
C ILE A 445 7.96 -11.85 9.60
N ARG A 446 8.11 -13.17 9.68
CA ARG A 446 7.77 -14.11 8.60
C ARG A 446 6.41 -14.74 8.90
N PRO A 447 5.31 -14.27 8.29
CA PRO A 447 3.98 -14.76 8.62
C PRO A 447 3.79 -16.22 8.19
N ARG A 448 3.14 -17.02 9.03
CA ARG A 448 2.97 -18.47 8.79
C ARG A 448 1.53 -18.92 8.99
N ALA A 449 1.16 -19.99 8.28
CA ALA A 449 -0.17 -20.59 8.36
C ALA A 449 -0.31 -21.56 9.56
N ASP A 450 0.80 -21.98 10.16
CA ASP A 450 0.81 -22.81 11.37
C ASP A 450 0.95 -21.95 12.64
N ASP A 451 1.07 -22.61 13.79
CA ASP A 451 1.11 -22.01 15.12
C ASP A 451 2.55 -21.63 15.53
N THR A 452 3.34 -21.17 14.55
CA THR A 452 4.72 -20.73 14.74
C THR A 452 4.86 -19.24 14.43
N LEU A 453 5.42 -18.49 15.37
CA LEU A 453 5.96 -17.16 15.12
C LEU A 453 7.42 -17.31 14.68
N GLU A 454 7.74 -16.77 13.52
CA GLU A 454 9.10 -16.77 12.97
C GLU A 454 9.58 -15.33 12.74
N ILE A 455 10.75 -15.01 13.28
CA ILE A 455 11.44 -13.73 13.13
C ILE A 455 12.80 -13.99 12.48
N ASN A 456 13.06 -13.43 11.31
CA ASN A 456 14.37 -13.48 10.66
C ASN A 456 14.68 -12.12 9.99
N PRO A 457 15.32 -11.19 10.72
CA PRO A 457 15.58 -9.84 10.22
C PRO A 457 16.51 -9.84 9.00
N ALA A 458 16.11 -9.16 7.92
CA ALA A 458 16.96 -8.87 6.76
C ALA A 458 17.83 -7.62 6.97
N ALA A 459 17.63 -6.88 8.07
CA ALA A 459 18.46 -5.74 8.43
C ALA A 459 19.95 -6.11 8.61
N ASP A 460 20.81 -5.21 8.15
CA ASP A 460 22.24 -5.23 8.44
C ASP A 460 22.54 -4.56 9.79
N ALA A 461 23.15 -5.32 10.71
CA ALA A 461 23.48 -4.85 12.05
C ALA A 461 24.55 -3.75 12.08
N ALA A 462 25.37 -3.61 11.03
CA ALA A 462 26.34 -2.51 10.92
C ALA A 462 25.65 -1.19 10.55
N SER A 463 24.57 -1.25 9.77
CA SER A 463 23.81 -0.11 9.27
C SER A 463 22.64 0.31 10.16
N ILE A 464 22.11 -0.62 10.97
CA ILE A 464 20.97 -0.42 11.87
C ILE A 464 21.38 -0.80 13.30
N SER A 465 21.65 0.21 14.13
CA SER A 465 22.15 0.00 15.51
C SER A 465 21.04 -0.34 16.49
N TYR A 466 19.80 0.11 16.24
CA TYR A 466 18.62 -0.30 16.99
C TYR A 466 17.36 -0.18 16.13
N PHE A 467 16.34 -0.98 16.48
CA PHE A 467 14.96 -0.76 16.07
C PHE A 467 13.99 -1.38 17.08
N ARG A 468 12.75 -0.88 17.13
CA ARG A 468 11.63 -1.55 17.78
C ARG A 468 10.37 -1.40 16.94
N ALA A 469 9.76 -2.53 16.60
CA ALA A 469 8.42 -2.59 16.06
C ALA A 469 7.48 -3.14 17.15
N ASP A 470 6.41 -2.44 17.46
CA ASP A 470 5.52 -2.72 18.59
C ASP A 470 4.04 -2.65 18.16
N LYS A 471 3.14 -3.14 19.02
CA LYS A 471 1.69 -3.20 18.79
C LYS A 471 1.26 -3.97 17.52
N ILE A 472 2.05 -4.95 17.09
CA ILE A 472 1.75 -5.73 15.90
C ILE A 472 0.71 -6.79 16.24
N LEU A 473 -0.43 -6.80 15.57
CA LEU A 473 -1.43 -7.85 15.76
C LEU A 473 -1.08 -9.06 14.88
N TYR A 474 -0.74 -10.19 15.50
CA TYR A 474 -0.41 -11.44 14.80
C TYR A 474 -1.12 -12.62 15.47
N HIS A 475 -1.95 -13.34 14.73
CA HIS A 475 -2.76 -14.47 15.20
C HIS A 475 -3.51 -14.17 16.52
N GLY A 476 -4.03 -12.94 16.64
CA GLY A 476 -4.76 -12.45 17.80
C GLY A 476 -3.91 -12.06 19.02
N HIS A 477 -2.59 -12.13 18.89
CA HIS A 477 -1.63 -11.66 19.90
C HIS A 477 -1.04 -10.31 19.54
N GLU A 478 -0.58 -9.57 20.56
CA GLU A 478 0.22 -8.37 20.36
C GLU A 478 1.70 -8.73 20.40
N LEU A 479 2.43 -8.43 19.33
CA LEU A 479 3.87 -8.68 19.20
C LEU A 479 4.67 -7.38 19.31
N ALA A 480 5.86 -7.51 19.90
CA ALA A 480 6.94 -6.55 19.73
C ALA A 480 8.24 -7.27 19.33
N VAL A 481 8.99 -6.67 18.42
CA VAL A 481 10.32 -7.12 17.99
C VAL A 481 11.29 -5.96 18.17
N GLN A 482 12.34 -6.18 18.95
CA GLN A 482 13.32 -5.16 19.30
C GLN A 482 14.73 -5.65 18.98
N TRP A 483 15.53 -4.80 18.36
CA TRP A 483 16.96 -4.93 18.23
C TRP A 483 17.66 -3.74 18.89
N ASP A 484 18.69 -4.01 19.67
CA ASP A 484 19.63 -2.97 20.15
C ASP A 484 21.03 -3.56 20.22
N ALA A 485 21.93 -3.09 19.35
CA ALA A 485 23.27 -3.64 19.21
C ALA A 485 24.10 -3.53 20.50
N THR A 486 23.82 -2.52 21.34
CA THR A 486 24.62 -2.23 22.55
C THR A 486 23.81 -2.32 23.84
N GLY A 487 22.48 -2.22 23.75
CA GLY A 487 21.57 -2.07 24.87
C GLY A 487 21.45 -0.62 25.37
N SER A 488 22.08 0.36 24.72
CA SER A 488 22.08 1.75 25.18
C SER A 488 20.76 2.48 24.95
N HIS A 489 19.97 2.07 23.96
CA HIS A 489 18.75 2.77 23.58
C HIS A 489 17.56 2.27 24.41
N TYR A 490 17.34 0.94 24.43
CA TYR A 490 16.20 0.32 25.12
C TYR A 490 16.56 -0.34 26.46
N GLY A 491 17.82 -0.25 26.90
CA GLY A 491 18.32 -0.88 28.15
C GLY A 491 18.52 -2.39 28.07
N LYS A 492 18.27 -3.01 26.91
CA LYS A 492 18.46 -4.46 26.68
C LYS A 492 19.14 -4.70 25.33
N LYS A 493 20.33 -5.29 25.35
CA LYS A 493 21.09 -5.66 24.15
C LYS A 493 20.50 -6.88 23.45
N GLY A 494 20.59 -6.91 22.13
CA GLY A 494 20.28 -8.04 21.27
C GLY A 494 18.91 -7.95 20.60
N LEU A 495 18.56 -9.00 19.86
CA LEU A 495 17.23 -9.21 19.29
C LEU A 495 16.33 -9.80 20.38
N ILE A 496 15.16 -9.22 20.59
CA ILE A 496 14.18 -9.61 21.61
C ILE A 496 12.80 -9.66 20.96
N VAL A 497 12.07 -10.74 21.23
CA VAL A 497 10.71 -10.95 20.75
C VAL A 497 9.78 -11.04 21.96
N GLU A 498 8.72 -10.25 21.96
CA GLU A 498 7.70 -10.20 22.99
C GLU A 498 6.33 -10.59 22.41
N VAL A 499 5.55 -11.37 23.17
CA VAL A 499 4.17 -11.73 22.88
C VAL A 499 3.34 -11.33 24.10
N ASP A 500 2.32 -10.50 23.90
CA ASP A 500 1.47 -9.92 24.96
C ASP A 500 2.29 -9.30 26.10
N GLY A 501 3.33 -8.54 25.75
CA GLY A 501 4.25 -7.86 26.67
C GLY A 501 5.23 -8.78 27.41
N LYS A 502 5.30 -10.07 27.06
CA LYS A 502 6.23 -11.03 27.67
C LYS A 502 7.31 -11.45 26.68
N LYS A 503 8.58 -11.35 27.08
CA LYS A 503 9.70 -11.88 26.28
C LYS A 503 9.54 -13.39 26.09
N VAL A 504 9.48 -13.84 24.83
CA VAL A 504 9.37 -15.26 24.44
C VAL A 504 10.63 -15.80 23.77
N ALA A 505 11.43 -14.95 23.14
CA ALA A 505 12.71 -15.33 22.55
C ALA A 505 13.70 -14.17 22.55
N SER A 506 14.99 -14.49 22.44
CA SER A 506 16.04 -13.50 22.27
C SER A 506 17.29 -14.10 21.63
N SER A 507 18.07 -13.26 20.94
CA SER A 507 19.40 -13.59 20.41
C SER A 507 20.37 -12.44 20.64
N ALA A 508 21.67 -12.74 20.78
CA ALA A 508 22.70 -11.71 20.87
C ALA A 508 22.93 -10.96 19.55
N ASN A 509 22.53 -11.57 18.42
CA ASN A 509 22.71 -11.06 17.06
C ASN A 509 21.36 -11.01 16.33
N LEU A 510 21.29 -10.31 15.20
CA LEU A 510 20.18 -10.45 14.26
C LEU A 510 20.22 -11.84 13.61
N SER A 511 19.40 -12.75 14.12
CA SER A 511 19.33 -14.16 13.68
C SER A 511 17.90 -14.66 13.65
N ARG A 512 17.65 -15.74 12.89
CA ARG A 512 16.35 -16.43 12.89
C ARG A 512 15.98 -16.91 14.30
N LEU A 513 14.76 -16.61 14.72
CA LEU A 513 14.12 -17.06 15.96
C LEU A 513 12.76 -17.65 15.63
N THR A 514 12.43 -18.77 16.27
CA THR A 514 11.13 -19.43 16.13
C THR A 514 10.53 -19.68 17.50
N VAL A 515 9.23 -19.42 17.64
CA VAL A 515 8.46 -19.56 18.88
C VAL A 515 7.13 -20.20 18.55
N GLN A 516 6.75 -21.23 19.31
CA GLN A 516 5.40 -21.76 19.22
C GLN A 516 4.43 -20.80 19.90
N ILE A 517 3.34 -20.46 19.21
CA ILE A 517 2.29 -19.58 19.73
C ILE A 517 0.94 -20.25 19.58
N SER A 518 0.03 -20.02 20.52
CA SER A 518 -1.37 -20.41 20.33
C SER A 518 -2.09 -19.35 19.50
N ARG A 519 -3.00 -19.72 18.60
CA ARG A 519 -3.89 -18.73 17.99
C ARG A 519 -4.92 -18.20 18.98
N LYS A 520 -5.19 -16.90 18.92
CA LYS A 520 -6.33 -16.24 19.56
C LYS A 520 -7.22 -15.62 18.49
N ASN A 521 -8.49 -15.41 18.84
CA ASN A 521 -9.33 -14.56 18.02
C ASN A 521 -8.78 -13.13 18.09
N PRO A 522 -8.58 -12.44 16.97
CA PRO A 522 -8.23 -11.03 17.00
C PRO A 522 -9.36 -10.21 17.64
N PRO A 523 -9.06 -9.00 18.15
CA PRO A 523 -10.07 -8.09 18.66
C PRO A 523 -11.21 -7.87 17.67
N SER A 524 -12.43 -7.75 18.20
CA SER A 524 -13.60 -7.38 17.39
C SER A 524 -13.43 -5.96 16.85
N VAL A 525 -13.80 -5.76 15.59
CA VAL A 525 -13.74 -4.45 14.94
C VAL A 525 -15.16 -3.87 14.84
N ALA A 526 -15.33 -2.62 15.27
CA ALA A 526 -16.59 -1.91 15.07
C ALA A 526 -16.79 -1.63 13.57
N ARG A 527 -17.98 -1.93 13.05
CA ARG A 527 -18.36 -1.74 11.64
C ARG A 527 -19.53 -0.75 11.49
N PRO A 528 -19.36 0.53 11.90
CA PRO A 528 -20.39 1.53 11.63
C PRO A 528 -20.50 1.74 10.11
N ILE A 529 -21.71 1.95 9.61
CA ILE A 529 -21.97 2.19 8.19
C ILE A 529 -22.26 3.67 8.01
N ALA A 530 -21.40 4.35 7.26
CA ALA A 530 -21.66 5.73 6.88
C ALA A 530 -22.80 5.76 5.84
N VAL A 531 -23.92 6.37 6.21
CA VAL A 531 -25.10 6.51 5.34
C VAL A 531 -25.03 7.77 4.46
N SER A 532 -23.99 8.58 4.64
CA SER A 532 -23.77 9.83 3.92
C SER A 532 -22.94 9.69 2.65
N ILE A 533 -22.33 8.53 2.39
CA ILE A 533 -21.37 8.35 1.29
C ILE A 533 -22.07 8.45 -0.06
N GLN A 534 -21.65 9.41 -0.88
CA GLN A 534 -22.02 9.54 -2.29
C GLN A 534 -20.90 8.94 -3.15
N GLN A 535 -21.14 7.78 -3.77
CA GLN A 535 -20.08 7.07 -4.49
C GLN A 535 -19.62 7.79 -5.77
N GLY A 536 -20.48 8.57 -6.42
CA GLY A 536 -20.11 9.36 -7.60
C GLY A 536 -20.90 10.66 -7.65
N SER A 537 -20.31 11.72 -8.23
CA SER A 537 -20.94 13.04 -8.29
C SER A 537 -22.25 13.07 -9.09
N ASP A 538 -22.48 12.07 -9.94
CA ASP A 538 -23.70 11.85 -10.73
C ASP A 538 -24.71 10.90 -10.07
N THR A 539 -24.37 10.27 -8.94
CA THR A 539 -25.30 9.42 -8.18
C THR A 539 -26.36 10.28 -7.48
N GLU A 540 -27.63 9.84 -7.52
CA GLU A 540 -28.76 10.69 -7.12
C GLU A 540 -28.80 10.99 -5.61
N TYR A 541 -28.54 9.97 -4.78
CA TYR A 541 -28.55 10.05 -3.32
C TYR A 541 -27.53 9.08 -2.69
N PRO A 542 -27.02 9.38 -1.48
CA PRO A 542 -27.13 10.67 -0.79
C PRO A 542 -26.42 11.77 -1.60
N ARG A 543 -26.81 13.03 -1.43
CA ARG A 543 -26.21 14.16 -2.17
C ARG A 543 -25.95 15.38 -1.30
N GLY A 544 -24.81 16.02 -1.54
CA GLY A 544 -24.39 17.26 -0.90
C GLY A 544 -25.09 18.50 -1.45
N LYS A 545 -25.38 19.48 -0.58
CA LYS A 545 -25.81 20.84 -0.94
C LYS A 545 -25.25 21.83 0.06
N VAL A 546 -25.05 23.08 -0.37
CA VAL A 546 -24.47 24.13 0.48
C VAL A 546 -25.34 25.38 0.52
N SER A 547 -25.21 26.15 1.60
CA SER A 547 -25.95 27.41 1.79
C SER A 547 -25.44 28.58 0.96
N VAL A 548 -24.27 28.44 0.33
CA VAL A 548 -23.59 29.50 -0.39
C VAL A 548 -24.25 29.70 -1.74
N THR A 549 -24.96 30.82 -1.87
CA THR A 549 -25.70 31.16 -3.10
C THR A 549 -24.75 31.24 -4.29
N GLY A 550 -25.05 30.46 -5.34
CA GLY A 550 -24.29 30.48 -6.59
C GLY A 550 -22.98 29.68 -6.55
N ASP A 551 -22.75 28.87 -5.52
CA ASP A 551 -21.64 27.92 -5.51
C ASP A 551 -21.87 26.83 -6.58
N THR A 552 -20.96 26.77 -7.55
CA THR A 552 -20.99 25.81 -8.67
C THR A 552 -19.90 24.74 -8.54
N ASN A 553 -19.17 24.66 -7.43
CA ASN A 553 -18.12 23.66 -7.22
C ASN A 553 -18.71 22.30 -6.85
N THR A 554 -19.32 21.62 -7.82
CA THR A 554 -19.94 20.31 -7.63
C THR A 554 -18.95 19.27 -7.12
N ASP A 555 -17.70 19.33 -7.58
CA ASP A 555 -16.66 18.37 -7.22
C ASP A 555 -16.25 18.54 -5.76
N GLY A 556 -16.02 19.77 -5.29
CA GLY A 556 -15.74 20.04 -3.88
C GLY A 556 -16.92 19.69 -2.97
N ILE A 557 -18.16 19.95 -3.41
CA ILE A 557 -19.36 19.56 -2.66
C ILE A 557 -19.43 18.03 -2.54
N HIS A 558 -19.23 17.29 -3.63
CA HIS A 558 -19.22 15.82 -3.63
C HIS A 558 -18.08 15.27 -2.77
N ALA A 559 -16.88 15.82 -2.89
CA ALA A 559 -15.69 15.44 -2.15
C ALA A 559 -15.85 15.49 -0.62
N ALA A 560 -16.76 16.32 -0.11
CA ALA A 560 -17.06 16.38 1.32
C ALA A 560 -17.90 15.19 1.85
N ILE A 561 -18.32 14.26 0.97
CA ILE A 561 -19.06 13.03 1.31
C ILE A 561 -18.67 11.85 0.40
N ASP A 562 -17.48 11.86 -0.20
CA ASP A 562 -17.05 10.85 -1.19
C ASP A 562 -16.39 9.61 -0.56
N GLY A 563 -16.24 9.62 0.77
CA GLY A 563 -15.67 8.55 1.57
C GLY A 563 -14.16 8.65 1.79
N ARG A 564 -13.48 9.71 1.34
CA ARG A 564 -12.03 9.87 1.43
C ARG A 564 -11.62 10.97 2.43
N ILE A 565 -10.51 10.75 3.15
CA ILE A 565 -10.02 11.71 4.15
C ILE A 565 -8.50 11.81 4.09
N TRP A 566 -7.99 13.02 3.84
CA TRP A 566 -6.57 13.37 4.02
C TRP A 566 -6.41 14.85 4.38
N PHE A 567 -5.24 15.18 4.93
CA PHE A 567 -4.92 16.53 5.44
C PHE A 567 -3.57 17.05 4.94
N TYR A 568 -3.15 16.61 3.75
CA TYR A 568 -1.92 17.04 3.11
C TYR A 568 -1.89 18.57 2.92
N PRO A 569 -0.81 19.27 3.31
CA PRO A 569 -0.73 20.74 3.32
C PRO A 569 -0.57 21.38 1.94
N GLU A 570 -0.34 20.60 0.89
CA GLU A 570 -0.12 21.03 -0.48
C GLU A 570 -1.46 21.43 -1.12
N ALA A 571 -1.50 22.59 -1.78
CA ALA A 571 -2.77 23.16 -2.26
C ALA A 571 -3.32 22.45 -3.51
N ASP A 572 -2.44 21.83 -4.28
CA ASP A 572 -2.72 21.08 -5.52
C ASP A 572 -3.26 19.66 -5.27
N VAL A 573 -3.24 19.19 -4.01
CA VAL A 573 -3.83 17.90 -3.60
C VAL A 573 -5.05 18.10 -2.69
N ALA A 574 -5.67 19.28 -2.71
CA ALA A 574 -6.77 19.60 -1.81
C ALA A 574 -7.98 18.63 -1.95
N ASN A 575 -8.65 18.37 -0.83
CA ASN A 575 -9.93 17.65 -0.78
C ASN A 575 -11.06 18.52 -0.23
N GLY A 576 -12.31 18.13 -0.50
CA GLY A 576 -13.48 18.65 0.19
C GLY A 576 -13.99 20.00 -0.28
N TRP A 577 -14.98 20.52 0.45
CA TRP A 577 -15.68 21.77 0.15
C TRP A 577 -15.15 22.93 1.01
N GLU A 578 -14.98 24.10 0.40
CA GLU A 578 -14.54 25.30 1.12
C GLU A 578 -15.59 26.42 1.14
N THR A 579 -15.64 27.13 2.25
CA THR A 579 -16.53 28.29 2.41
C THR A 579 -15.94 29.56 1.78
N PRO A 580 -16.77 30.58 1.53
CA PRO A 580 -16.30 31.96 1.47
C PRO A 580 -15.53 32.35 2.75
N VAL A 581 -14.75 33.42 2.66
CA VAL A 581 -14.06 34.00 3.84
C VAL A 581 -15.10 34.38 4.91
N GLY A 582 -14.86 33.94 6.14
CA GLY A 582 -15.76 34.16 7.25
C GLY A 582 -16.01 35.64 7.53
N ASN A 583 -17.27 36.00 7.71
CA ASN A 583 -17.71 37.36 8.07
C ASN A 583 -18.57 37.38 9.35
N GLY A 584 -18.57 36.28 10.11
CA GLY A 584 -19.40 36.08 11.30
C GLY A 584 -20.80 35.52 11.01
N SER A 585 -21.16 35.28 9.75
CA SER A 585 -22.40 34.60 9.38
C SER A 585 -22.23 33.07 9.36
N GLU A 586 -23.32 32.37 9.66
CA GLU A 586 -23.38 30.91 9.56
C GLU A 586 -23.52 30.45 8.10
N VAL A 587 -22.92 29.31 7.81
CA VAL A 587 -23.17 28.53 6.59
C VAL A 587 -23.63 27.13 6.97
N TRP A 588 -24.18 26.39 6.01
CA TRP A 588 -24.48 24.98 6.20
C TRP A 588 -24.04 24.12 5.02
N TYR A 589 -23.62 22.91 5.34
CA TYR A 589 -23.52 21.79 4.40
C TYR A 589 -24.65 20.81 4.72
N GLN A 590 -25.44 20.44 3.72
CA GLN A 590 -26.60 19.56 3.82
C GLN A 590 -26.32 18.26 3.08
N ILE A 591 -26.75 17.14 3.67
CA ILE A 591 -26.88 15.87 2.97
C ILE A 591 -28.36 15.56 2.83
N ASP A 592 -28.80 15.32 1.60
CA ASP A 592 -30.13 14.85 1.24
C ASP A 592 -30.03 13.34 0.96
N PHE A 593 -30.70 12.52 1.76
CA PHE A 593 -30.64 11.05 1.66
C PHE A 593 -31.65 10.48 0.66
N GLY A 594 -32.56 11.30 0.11
CA GLY A 594 -33.63 10.87 -0.79
C GLY A 594 -34.73 10.02 -0.14
N SER A 595 -34.50 9.50 1.06
CA SER A 595 -35.45 8.73 1.84
C SER A 595 -35.18 8.85 3.35
N SER A 596 -36.18 8.55 4.16
CA SER A 596 -36.07 8.62 5.62
C SER A 596 -35.01 7.64 6.14
N THR A 597 -33.92 8.21 6.67
CA THR A 597 -32.72 7.49 7.10
C THR A 597 -32.54 7.70 8.60
N LYS A 598 -32.15 6.65 9.33
CA LYS A 598 -31.87 6.74 10.77
C LYS A 598 -30.48 7.35 10.97
N LEU A 599 -30.37 8.34 11.86
CA LEU A 599 -29.17 9.13 12.12
C LEU A 599 -28.97 9.28 13.63
N LYS A 600 -27.74 9.11 14.13
CA LYS A 600 -27.42 9.27 15.57
C LYS A 600 -26.05 9.87 15.88
N SER A 601 -25.14 9.86 14.90
CA SER A 601 -23.78 10.38 15.11
C SER A 601 -23.14 10.81 13.79
N ALA A 602 -22.12 11.64 13.89
CA ALA A 602 -21.29 12.05 12.77
C ALA A 602 -19.80 12.10 13.13
N GLU A 603 -18.98 11.89 12.12
CA GLU A 603 -17.55 12.22 12.09
C GLU A 603 -17.37 13.38 11.10
N ILE A 604 -16.69 14.43 11.53
CA ILE A 604 -16.56 15.69 10.79
C ILE A 604 -15.06 16.02 10.69
N ALA A 605 -14.54 16.08 9.47
CA ALA A 605 -13.14 16.39 9.20
C ALA A 605 -13.00 17.81 8.66
N PHE A 606 -12.31 18.68 9.40
CA PHE A 606 -11.97 20.03 8.94
C PHE A 606 -10.47 20.14 8.65
N PHE A 607 -10.13 20.80 7.55
CA PHE A 607 -8.76 21.16 7.23
C PHE A 607 -8.42 22.56 7.74
N ALA A 608 -7.22 22.70 8.28
CA ALA A 608 -6.67 23.98 8.73
C ALA A 608 -5.23 24.12 8.24
N ASN A 609 -4.94 25.28 7.67
CA ASN A 609 -3.60 25.64 7.22
C ASN A 609 -3.52 27.17 7.19
N VAL A 610 -2.69 27.72 8.08
CA VAL A 610 -2.56 29.17 8.24
C VAL A 610 -2.06 29.87 6.97
N THR A 611 -1.18 29.23 6.20
CA THR A 611 -0.62 29.79 4.96
C THR A 611 -1.67 29.85 3.84
N GLN A 612 -2.62 28.92 3.84
CA GLN A 612 -3.74 28.88 2.90
C GLN A 612 -4.99 29.59 3.44
N GLU A 613 -4.91 30.27 4.60
CA GLU A 613 -6.03 30.97 5.25
C GLU A 613 -7.24 30.06 5.60
N PHE A 614 -6.97 28.81 5.98
CA PHE A 614 -7.97 27.87 6.49
C PHE A 614 -7.85 27.65 8.00
N ASP A 615 -8.98 27.62 8.69
CA ASP A 615 -9.09 27.26 10.11
C ASP A 615 -10.40 26.48 10.35
N VAL A 616 -10.49 25.81 11.50
CA VAL A 616 -11.74 25.21 11.97
C VAL A 616 -12.79 26.29 12.26
N PRO A 617 -14.09 25.98 12.16
CA PRO A 617 -15.13 26.92 12.55
C PRO A 617 -15.08 27.29 14.04
N SER A 618 -15.65 28.43 14.40
CA SER A 618 -15.73 28.86 15.80
C SER A 618 -16.80 28.10 16.60
N ASP A 619 -17.84 27.63 15.92
CA ASP A 619 -18.93 26.84 16.48
C ASP A 619 -19.58 26.01 15.37
N TYR A 620 -20.19 24.88 15.72
CA TYR A 620 -20.98 24.07 14.81
C TYR A 620 -22.14 23.37 15.53
N ARG A 621 -23.20 23.05 14.78
CA ARG A 621 -24.33 22.24 15.25
C ARG A 621 -24.92 21.39 14.14
N ILE A 622 -25.68 20.37 14.55
CA ILE A 622 -26.36 19.44 13.64
C ILE A 622 -27.87 19.67 13.67
N GLN A 623 -28.48 19.80 12.50
CA GLN A 623 -29.93 19.85 12.31
C GLN A 623 -30.43 18.70 11.46
N THR A 624 -31.67 18.27 11.70
CA THR A 624 -32.38 17.32 10.84
C THR A 624 -33.70 17.91 10.35
N SER A 625 -34.15 17.48 9.17
CA SER A 625 -35.45 17.88 8.62
C SER A 625 -36.55 16.96 9.15
N GLN A 626 -37.50 17.50 9.89
CA GLN A 626 -38.69 16.79 10.37
C GLN A 626 -39.94 17.49 9.84
N SER A 627 -40.68 16.81 8.96
CA SER A 627 -41.88 17.36 8.32
C SER A 627 -41.67 18.73 7.64
N GLY A 628 -40.52 18.90 6.96
CA GLY A 628 -40.15 20.12 6.25
C GLY A 628 -39.65 21.27 7.13
N LYS A 629 -39.48 21.04 8.44
CA LYS A 629 -38.87 22.00 9.37
C LYS A 629 -37.50 21.50 9.80
N TRP A 630 -36.53 22.42 9.83
CA TRP A 630 -35.22 22.16 10.37
C TRP A 630 -35.22 22.35 11.88
N VAL A 631 -34.76 21.34 12.61
CA VAL A 631 -34.66 21.35 14.06
C VAL A 631 -33.28 20.82 14.48
N ASP A 632 -32.71 21.42 15.53
CA ASP A 632 -31.50 20.91 16.16
C ASP A 632 -31.74 19.49 16.69
N VAL A 633 -30.72 18.64 16.61
CA VAL A 633 -30.78 17.29 17.18
C VAL A 633 -30.89 17.32 18.70
N SER A 634 -31.65 16.39 19.29
CA SER A 634 -31.84 16.34 20.74
C SER A 634 -30.69 15.65 21.47
N ASN A 635 -30.38 16.13 22.68
CA ASN A 635 -29.32 15.60 23.55
C ASN A 635 -27.94 15.47 22.85
N GLY A 636 -27.62 16.43 21.98
CA GLY A 636 -26.36 16.47 21.25
C GLY A 636 -25.13 16.54 22.16
N ARG A 637 -24.12 15.74 21.83
CA ARG A 637 -22.76 15.79 22.38
C ARG A 637 -21.82 16.09 21.22
N PHE A 638 -21.15 17.23 21.30
CA PHE A 638 -20.31 17.76 20.25
C PHE A 638 -18.92 17.99 20.83
N ASP A 639 -17.91 17.33 20.26
CA ASP A 639 -16.52 17.62 20.58
C ASP A 639 -16.12 18.99 20.01
N GLU A 640 -15.04 19.59 20.51
CA GLU A 640 -14.51 20.81 19.88
C GLU A 640 -14.02 20.51 18.46
N ALA A 641 -14.23 21.45 17.52
CA ALA A 641 -13.79 21.28 16.14
C ALA A 641 -12.27 21.12 16.05
N LEU A 642 -11.81 19.99 15.53
CA LEU A 642 -10.39 19.64 15.42
C LEU A 642 -9.80 20.05 14.07
N ALA A 643 -8.66 20.71 14.12
CA ALA A 643 -7.87 21.05 12.94
C ALA A 643 -7.10 19.82 12.45
N ASN A 644 -7.29 19.42 11.18
CA ASN A 644 -6.58 18.28 10.57
C ASN A 644 -6.74 16.99 11.38
N GLY A 645 -7.98 16.67 11.74
CA GLY A 645 -8.36 15.49 12.51
C GLY A 645 -9.86 15.24 12.40
N VAL A 646 -10.35 14.23 13.11
CA VAL A 646 -11.78 13.84 13.06
C VAL A 646 -12.50 14.29 14.33
N THR A 647 -13.40 15.26 14.17
CA THR A 647 -14.31 15.74 15.23
C THR A 647 -15.50 14.79 15.33
N LYS A 648 -15.91 14.41 16.55
CA LYS A 648 -17.06 13.51 16.75
C LYS A 648 -18.28 14.27 17.26
N ALA A 649 -19.44 13.84 16.80
CA ALA A 649 -20.74 14.33 17.24
C ALA A 649 -21.70 13.16 17.43
N SER A 650 -22.56 13.22 18.44
CA SER A 650 -23.63 12.23 18.67
C SER A 650 -24.88 12.87 19.26
N TRP A 651 -26.04 12.25 19.04
CA TRP A 651 -27.34 12.75 19.48
C TRP A 651 -28.34 11.59 19.62
N ASP A 652 -29.56 11.87 20.10
CA ASP A 652 -30.60 10.84 20.14
C ASP A 652 -30.97 10.37 18.72
N ALA A 653 -31.15 9.07 18.54
CA ALA A 653 -31.48 8.54 17.22
C ALA A 653 -32.76 9.18 16.64
N VAL A 654 -32.66 9.68 15.41
CA VAL A 654 -33.74 10.35 14.68
C VAL A 654 -33.80 9.83 13.25
N SER A 655 -35.00 9.68 12.71
CA SER A 655 -35.20 9.38 11.29
C SER A 655 -35.47 10.67 10.52
N SER A 656 -34.71 10.92 9.46
CA SER A 656 -34.84 12.13 8.65
C SER A 656 -34.43 11.88 7.20
N GLU A 657 -35.03 12.61 6.26
CA GLU A 657 -34.64 12.62 4.84
C GLU A 657 -33.42 13.50 4.57
N SER A 658 -33.04 14.38 5.51
CA SER A 658 -31.89 15.26 5.33
C SER A 658 -31.28 15.72 6.66
N ILE A 659 -29.98 15.97 6.64
CA ILE A 659 -29.19 16.50 7.76
C ILE A 659 -28.41 17.72 7.33
N ARG A 660 -28.19 18.67 8.24
CA ARG A 660 -27.32 19.84 8.04
C ARG A 660 -26.26 19.90 9.12
N LEU A 661 -25.02 20.10 8.70
CA LEU A 661 -23.95 20.64 9.50
C LEU A 661 -23.97 22.16 9.34
N TYR A 662 -24.42 22.88 10.37
CA TYR A 662 -24.29 24.33 10.47
C TYR A 662 -22.98 24.68 11.14
N PHE A 663 -22.28 25.68 10.63
CA PHE A 663 -21.04 26.15 11.25
C PHE A 663 -20.72 27.60 10.88
N THR A 664 -19.91 28.25 11.71
CA THR A 664 -19.46 29.64 11.50
C THR A 664 -17.96 29.67 11.19
N PRO A 665 -17.55 29.95 9.94
CA PRO A 665 -16.15 30.21 9.64
C PRO A 665 -15.67 31.44 10.42
N LYS A 666 -14.49 31.35 11.04
CA LYS A 666 -13.91 32.46 11.81
C LYS A 666 -13.72 33.68 10.91
N VAL A 667 -13.91 34.88 11.46
CA VAL A 667 -13.80 36.13 10.70
C VAL A 667 -12.42 36.25 10.07
N GLY A 668 -12.38 36.47 8.75
CA GLY A 668 -11.14 36.69 8.00
C GLY A 668 -10.44 35.42 7.48
N VAL A 669 -10.97 34.22 7.76
CA VAL A 669 -10.44 32.94 7.23
C VAL A 669 -11.56 32.07 6.69
N LYS A 670 -11.22 31.13 5.80
CA LYS A 670 -12.16 30.13 5.28
C LYS A 670 -12.21 28.90 6.21
N ALA A 671 -13.27 28.11 6.10
CA ALA A 671 -13.30 26.74 6.61
C ALA A 671 -13.38 25.76 5.43
N ARG A 672 -12.68 24.63 5.54
CA ARG A 672 -12.72 23.55 4.53
C ARG A 672 -13.19 22.26 5.19
N LEU A 673 -14.34 21.77 4.76
CA LEU A 673 -14.93 20.50 5.17
C LEU A 673 -14.39 19.40 4.25
N ILE A 674 -13.52 18.56 4.78
CA ILE A 674 -12.90 17.44 4.07
C ILE A 674 -13.89 16.30 3.90
N GLU A 675 -14.62 15.97 4.96
CA GLU A 675 -15.56 14.85 4.95
C GLU A 675 -16.61 15.01 6.07
N LEU A 676 -17.87 14.68 5.76
CA LEU A 676 -18.97 14.55 6.71
C LEU A 676 -19.55 13.13 6.65
N LYS A 677 -19.10 12.27 7.56
CA LYS A 677 -19.68 10.92 7.73
C LYS A 677 -20.82 10.95 8.72
N VAL A 678 -21.97 10.39 8.35
CA VAL A 678 -23.15 10.29 9.22
C VAL A 678 -23.53 8.82 9.40
N PHE A 679 -23.88 8.44 10.62
CA PHE A 679 -24.13 7.05 11.01
C PHE A 679 -25.50 6.90 11.70
N GLY A 680 -26.16 5.76 11.49
CA GLY A 680 -27.51 5.47 12.00
C GLY A 680 -27.61 4.40 13.08
N ASN A 681 -26.55 3.61 13.28
CA ASN A 681 -26.57 2.36 14.03
C ASN A 681 -25.70 2.39 15.27
#